data_AF-A0A2M7DCB7-F1
#
_entry.id   AF-A0A2M7DCB7-F1
#
_cell.length_a   1.000
_cell.length_b   1.000
_cell.length_c   1.000
_cell.angle_alpha   90.00
_cell.angle_beta   90.00
_cell.angle_gamma   90.00
#
_symmetry.space_group_name_H-M   'P 1'
#
loop_
_entity.id
_entity.type
_entity.pdbx_description
1 polymer ?
#
loop_
_entity_poly.entity_id
_entity_poly.type
_entity_poly.pdbx_seq_one_letter_code
_entity_poly.pdbx_strand_id
1 'polypeptide(L)'
;MDIDHLFQWAGLKGIQILGTGDFTHPLWFKELEEKLDYSGNGLYQLKNKPRDSVFFILTTEISCIYKKGDKTRRIHLLVFAPNLNIVKKLNQRLEKNFNLHSDGRPILGIDAKELLKIILDVSKENFVVPAHCLLPNTIIHTKNELLKPIQDIRQGDFVLTHKNRWCRVKKVFKRFYHGKVYDIKPRNFSLGLTTTSEHPFYAIKTHKNCHWSNGICKPPHANLDECKKKYFKKYKPQWLMASQLERGDVLIFPRFINVFNGRKEIDLEKIISQLDIKTKLKGEFIAPVGNRGTAIKKRIIVDKNFCRLAGYYLAEGYLNSRDLIGFAFSSKEKNYVEEVIDLMKKVFGFNKKPKLKISKSGGLEILFYSKILFKIFQRLFYSPIVIRKNANSKALPIWTLGLPLDLQVEIFRCWWRGDKGYTASRLLMNQMKIILLKLGIVPSIYVDKRDSYNSRPKHFIEKRKIKARYDMYSLNRLSFYEDRFNLLEEAEFTEVAQYNKGKKYGWIDNNYIYLPIYDIEIKDYQGEVYNLKVEEDNSYVCEFAVVHNCWTPWYAIFGSQSGFDSLKECFEELTPEIYALETGLSSDPEMNWRVSSLDRYTLISNSDAHSPENLGREANVFDFSAEEGEISYQKIINSIKTKNNFKYTIEFFPEEGKYHFDGHRLCQISLSPEETRRYKGICPKCGRPLTIGVLHRVDDLSDRKEPIKPGAAPSFRSIIPFKEIIAQSYDVGKTSKKVGEEYLSSVKKVKGGEFSILLDLEERDLLKIASPRVAEGIIKARKGEITKKPGYDGIYGEIKVLFEKPFTKKLF
;
A
#
# COMPACT_ATOMS: atom_id res chain seq x y z
N MET A 1 26.10 -0.66 15.88
CA MET A 1 26.53 0.54 15.15
C MET A 1 26.50 1.65 16.17
N ASP A 2 27.60 2.36 16.30
CA ASP A 2 27.94 3.29 17.37
C ASP A 2 28.75 4.44 16.77
N ILE A 3 28.85 5.53 17.52
CA ILE A 3 29.48 6.76 17.01
C ILE A 3 30.99 6.59 16.78
N ASP A 4 31.64 5.65 17.49
CA ASP A 4 33.07 5.32 17.34
C ASP A 4 33.37 4.65 16.01
N HIS A 5 32.54 3.69 15.56
CA HIS A 5 32.67 3.10 14.23
C HIS A 5 32.34 4.10 13.11
N LEU A 6 31.37 5.00 13.32
CA LEU A 6 31.07 6.07 12.37
C LEU A 6 32.25 7.05 12.22
N PHE A 7 32.87 7.46 13.34
CA PHE A 7 34.09 8.27 13.37
C PHE A 7 35.25 7.60 12.61
N GLN A 8 35.51 6.32 12.87
CA GLN A 8 36.59 5.57 12.20
C GLN A 8 36.40 5.51 10.69
N TRP A 9 35.19 5.22 10.22
CA TRP A 9 34.91 5.16 8.79
C TRP A 9 34.88 6.55 8.14
N ALA A 10 34.40 7.60 8.82
CA ALA A 10 34.53 8.97 8.33
C ALA A 10 35.98 9.36 8.07
N GLY A 11 36.88 9.07 9.01
CA GLY A 11 38.33 9.30 8.85
C GLY A 11 38.95 8.53 7.69
N LEU A 12 38.56 7.26 7.47
CA LEU A 12 39.01 6.47 6.30
C LEU A 12 38.44 7.02 4.98
N LYS A 13 37.20 7.50 4.96
CA LYS A 13 36.58 8.09 3.78
C LYS A 13 37.16 9.46 3.43
N GLY A 14 37.70 10.18 4.41
CA GLY A 14 38.07 11.58 4.26
C GLY A 14 36.89 12.54 4.48
N ILE A 15 35.88 12.13 5.26
CA ILE A 15 34.71 12.94 5.62
C ILE A 15 35.08 13.82 6.82
N GLN A 16 35.10 15.15 6.65
CA GLN A 16 35.40 16.12 7.71
C GLN A 16 34.19 16.40 8.61
N ILE A 17 32.97 16.31 8.08
CA ILE A 17 31.70 16.49 8.80
C ILE A 17 30.77 15.33 8.49
N LEU A 18 30.34 14.58 9.51
CA LEU A 18 29.38 13.48 9.37
C LEU A 18 28.05 13.81 10.08
N GLY A 19 26.92 13.56 9.42
CA GLY A 19 25.61 13.61 10.06
C GLY A 19 25.47 12.48 11.08
N THR A 20 24.95 12.77 12.29
CA THR A 20 24.87 11.79 13.39
C THR A 20 24.03 10.55 13.08
N GLY A 21 23.13 10.61 12.10
CA GLY A 21 22.01 9.67 12.02
C GLY A 21 21.03 9.91 13.18
N ASP A 22 19.88 9.24 13.13
CA ASP A 22 18.65 9.61 13.84
C ASP A 22 18.82 10.07 15.30
N PHE A 23 18.95 11.38 15.51
CA PHE A 23 19.00 11.97 16.84
C PHE A 23 17.71 11.86 17.66
N THR A 24 16.62 11.33 17.09
CA THR A 24 15.33 11.21 17.79
C THR A 24 15.23 9.94 18.63
N HIS A 25 15.90 8.85 18.21
CA HIS A 25 15.89 7.59 18.95
C HIS A 25 16.52 7.74 20.35
N PRO A 26 15.80 7.53 21.47
CA PRO A 26 16.30 7.94 22.79
C PRO A 26 17.57 7.21 23.28
N LEU A 27 17.83 5.99 22.81
CA LEU A 27 19.11 5.31 23.11
C LEU A 27 20.28 5.92 22.30
N TRP A 28 20.03 6.34 21.06
CA TRP A 28 21.04 7.00 20.23
C TRP A 28 21.31 8.41 20.75
N PHE A 29 20.26 9.18 21.05
CA PHE A 29 20.40 10.49 21.66
C PHE A 29 21.21 10.45 22.97
N LYS A 30 20.99 9.43 23.82
CA LYS A 30 21.81 9.20 25.01
C LYS A 30 23.28 8.92 24.67
N GLU A 31 23.57 8.10 23.65
CA GLU A 31 24.95 7.89 23.18
C GLU A 31 25.59 9.20 22.68
N LEU A 32 24.84 10.07 21.99
CA LEU A 32 25.31 11.39 21.56
C LEU A 32 25.61 12.30 22.76
N GLU A 33 24.74 12.37 23.78
CA GLU A 33 25.00 13.12 25.02
C GLU A 33 26.23 12.57 25.77
N GLU A 34 26.37 11.24 25.86
CA GLU A 34 27.47 10.60 26.60
C GLU A 34 28.82 10.71 25.87
N LYS A 35 28.87 10.58 24.54
CA LYS A 35 30.13 10.47 23.77
C LYS A 35 30.57 11.71 23.01
N LEU A 36 29.69 12.69 22.73
CA LEU A 36 30.09 13.89 22.00
C LEU A 36 30.37 15.07 22.93
N ASP A 37 31.45 15.80 22.64
CA ASP A 37 31.74 17.15 23.14
C ASP A 37 31.21 18.21 22.16
N TYR A 38 30.77 19.35 22.68
CA TYR A 38 30.29 20.47 21.86
C TYR A 38 31.42 21.43 21.51
N SER A 39 31.61 21.73 20.22
CA SER A 39 32.66 22.62 19.72
C SER A 39 32.32 24.11 19.82
N GLY A 40 31.25 24.50 20.52
CA GLY A 40 30.82 25.90 20.67
C GLY A 40 30.10 26.49 19.45
N ASN A 41 30.47 26.03 18.26
CA ASN A 41 30.12 26.56 16.94
C ASN A 41 28.97 25.82 16.22
N GLY A 42 28.15 25.06 16.95
CA GLY A 42 27.06 24.23 16.41
C GLY A 42 27.47 22.84 15.90
N LEU A 43 28.78 22.52 15.94
CA LEU A 43 29.31 21.20 15.63
C LEU A 43 29.75 20.46 16.90
N TYR A 44 29.99 19.16 16.74
CA TYR A 44 30.32 18.22 17.82
C TYR A 44 31.55 17.38 17.46
N GLN A 45 32.23 16.82 18.46
CA GLN A 45 33.39 15.94 18.28
C GLN A 45 33.37 14.77 19.26
N LEU A 46 34.05 13.67 18.91
CA LEU A 46 34.11 12.47 19.74
C LEU A 46 35.06 12.66 20.93
N LYS A 47 34.55 12.47 22.15
CA LYS A 47 35.31 12.58 23.41
C LYS A 47 36.58 11.72 23.37
N ASN A 48 37.66 12.27 23.94
CA ASN A 48 38.98 11.62 24.02
C ASN A 48 39.61 11.25 22.65
N LYS A 49 39.27 11.98 21.58
CA LYS A 49 39.92 11.91 20.25
C LYS A 49 40.54 13.28 19.88
N PRO A 50 41.44 13.35 18.88
CA PRO A 50 42.02 14.62 18.42
C PRO A 50 40.95 15.58 17.88
N ARG A 51 40.96 16.83 18.35
CA ARG A 51 39.98 17.88 18.05
C ARG A 51 40.00 18.44 16.62
N ASP A 52 40.80 17.85 15.73
CA ASP A 52 41.01 18.33 14.36
C ASP A 52 40.67 17.28 13.29
N SER A 53 39.96 16.21 13.69
CA SER A 53 39.85 14.96 12.90
C SER A 53 38.52 14.80 12.14
N VAL A 54 37.40 14.69 12.85
CA VAL A 54 36.04 14.58 12.27
C VAL A 54 35.05 15.32 13.17
N PHE A 55 34.26 16.22 12.57
CA PHE A 55 33.11 16.85 13.21
C PHE A 55 31.83 16.04 12.98
N PHE A 56 30.90 16.15 13.92
CA PHE A 56 29.53 15.67 13.80
C PHE A 56 28.56 16.85 13.72
N ILE A 57 27.58 16.74 12.82
CA ILE A 57 26.43 17.64 12.72
C ILE A 57 25.16 16.86 13.06
N LEU A 58 24.28 17.42 13.91
CA LEU A 58 23.12 16.69 14.40
C LEU A 58 22.07 16.57 13.28
N THR A 59 21.81 15.33 12.84
CA THR A 59 20.81 15.01 11.81
C THR A 59 19.84 13.91 12.22
N THR A 60 18.66 13.89 11.58
CA THR A 60 17.76 12.73 11.53
C THR A 60 17.06 12.67 10.17
N GLU A 61 16.54 11.50 9.80
CA GLU A 61 15.64 11.30 8.66
C GLU A 61 14.25 11.00 9.24
N ILE A 62 13.21 11.80 8.96
CA ILE A 62 11.87 11.60 9.54
C ILE A 62 10.84 11.29 8.46
N SER A 63 10.23 10.11 8.51
CA SER A 63 9.16 9.73 7.60
C SER A 63 7.83 10.33 8.06
N CYS A 64 7.42 11.45 7.49
CA CYS A 64 6.23 12.21 7.95
C CYS A 64 5.01 11.82 7.17
N ILE A 65 4.19 10.98 7.74
CA ILE A 65 3.16 10.28 7.01
C ILE A 65 1.88 11.09 7.04
N TYR A 66 1.76 12.00 6.05
CA TYR A 66 0.69 12.97 5.99
C TYR A 66 -0.03 13.14 4.62
N LYS A 67 -0.98 14.08 4.61
CA LYS A 67 -2.44 13.85 4.70
C LYS A 67 -3.21 14.90 3.91
N LYS A 68 -2.68 15.22 2.71
CA LYS A 68 -2.83 16.53 2.07
C LYS A 68 -3.22 16.46 0.58
N GLY A 69 -4.47 16.80 0.29
CA GLY A 69 -5.04 16.84 -1.06
C GLY A 69 -5.37 15.47 -1.67
N ASP A 70 -5.54 15.43 -3.00
CA ASP A 70 -5.78 14.23 -3.83
C ASP A 70 -4.46 13.61 -4.21
N LYS A 71 -3.42 13.78 -3.39
CA LYS A 71 -2.21 12.99 -3.50
C LYS A 71 -1.60 12.67 -2.14
N THR A 72 -0.77 11.64 -2.18
CA THR A 72 -0.33 10.84 -1.04
C THR A 72 1.14 11.19 -0.80
N ARG A 73 1.50 11.86 0.30
CA ARG A 73 2.73 12.69 0.30
C ARG A 73 4.01 12.06 0.89
N ARG A 74 4.77 11.26 0.10
CA ARG A 74 6.10 10.68 0.48
C ARG A 74 7.27 11.61 0.15
N ILE A 75 8.23 11.78 1.07
CA ILE A 75 9.56 12.43 0.98
C ILE A 75 10.50 11.61 1.95
N HIS A 76 11.42 12.19 2.74
CA HIS A 76 11.77 11.83 4.14
C HIS A 76 12.48 13.06 4.78
N LEU A 77 12.01 13.66 5.91
CA LEU A 77 12.58 14.94 6.39
C LEU A 77 14.00 14.65 6.89
N LEU A 78 15.01 14.99 6.10
CA LEU A 78 16.30 15.29 6.68
C LEU A 78 16.11 16.51 7.58
N VAL A 79 16.22 16.31 8.90
CA VAL A 79 16.17 17.37 9.88
C VAL A 79 17.55 17.62 10.45
N PHE A 80 18.03 18.86 10.33
CA PHE A 80 19.29 19.30 10.93
C PHE A 80 18.98 20.20 12.14
N ALA A 81 19.80 20.12 13.18
CA ALA A 81 19.67 20.95 14.38
C ALA A 81 21.03 21.46 14.89
N PRO A 82 21.11 22.69 15.46
CA PRO A 82 22.38 23.33 15.82
C PRO A 82 23.01 22.78 17.12
N ASN A 83 22.22 22.22 18.05
CA ASN A 83 22.76 21.70 19.31
C ASN A 83 21.81 20.69 19.99
N LEU A 84 22.40 19.87 20.87
CA LEU A 84 21.70 18.84 21.64
C LEU A 84 20.59 19.41 22.53
N ASN A 85 20.67 20.67 22.99
CA ASN A 85 19.58 21.29 23.75
C ASN A 85 18.34 21.57 22.88
N ILE A 86 18.53 21.98 21.62
CA ILE A 86 17.44 22.14 20.64
C ILE A 86 16.91 20.78 20.19
N VAL A 87 17.77 19.76 20.00
CA VAL A 87 17.32 18.38 19.78
C VAL A 87 16.51 17.86 20.97
N LYS A 88 16.96 18.08 22.21
CA LYS A 88 16.26 17.65 23.43
C LYS A 88 14.87 18.28 23.53
N LYS A 89 14.75 19.59 23.22
CA LYS A 89 13.46 20.28 23.11
C LYS A 89 12.58 19.72 21.99
N LEU A 90 13.17 19.39 20.82
CA LEU A 90 12.45 18.83 19.69
C LEU A 90 11.94 17.41 20.00
N ASN A 91 12.80 16.53 20.50
CA ASN A 91 12.44 15.19 20.96
C ASN A 91 11.33 15.27 22.02
N GLN A 92 11.49 16.06 23.09
CA GLN A 92 10.44 16.30 24.09
C GLN A 92 9.14 16.92 23.54
N ARG A 93 9.18 17.60 22.38
CA ARG A 93 7.99 18.15 21.70
C ARG A 93 7.32 17.10 20.81
N LEU A 94 8.07 16.14 20.28
CA LEU A 94 7.60 15.04 19.45
C LEU A 94 7.12 13.84 20.28
N GLU A 95 7.86 13.43 21.32
CA GLU A 95 7.51 12.33 22.25
C GLU A 95 6.13 12.49 22.89
N LYS A 96 5.69 13.74 23.09
CA LYS A 96 4.33 14.06 23.59
C LYS A 96 3.22 13.48 22.72
N ASN A 97 3.47 13.31 21.42
CA ASN A 97 2.46 12.93 20.42
C ASN A 97 2.87 11.70 19.57
N PHE A 98 4.14 11.30 19.57
CA PHE A 98 4.69 10.29 18.66
C PHE A 98 5.73 9.38 19.34
N ASN A 99 5.90 8.16 18.82
CA ASN A 99 6.93 7.22 19.29
C ASN A 99 8.25 7.43 18.54
N LEU A 100 9.35 7.65 19.27
CA LEU A 100 10.71 7.76 18.73
C LEU A 100 11.58 6.51 19.02
N HIS A 101 11.12 5.56 19.86
CA HIS A 101 11.85 4.34 20.24
C HIS A 101 11.77 3.21 19.18
N SER A 102 11.79 3.54 17.88
CA SER A 102 11.70 2.54 16.81
C SER A 102 13.00 2.49 16.02
N ASP A 103 13.66 1.33 15.99
CA ASP A 103 14.94 1.17 15.28
C ASP A 103 14.83 1.52 13.79
N GLY A 104 15.78 2.31 13.29
CA GLY A 104 15.71 2.96 11.98
C GLY A 104 15.18 4.39 12.11
N ARG A 105 14.57 4.93 11.05
CA ARG A 105 14.03 6.30 11.07
C ARG A 105 12.70 6.42 11.82
N PRO A 106 12.45 7.52 12.56
CA PRO A 106 11.15 7.84 13.14
C PRO A 106 10.09 8.02 12.05
N ILE A 107 8.86 7.61 12.37
CA ILE A 107 7.74 7.62 11.41
C ILE A 107 6.53 8.33 12.03
N LEU A 108 6.41 9.64 11.78
CA LEU A 108 5.48 10.54 12.47
C LEU A 108 4.19 10.74 11.65
N GLY A 109 3.09 11.16 12.28
CA GLY A 109 1.75 11.22 11.65
C GLY A 109 1.28 12.60 11.15
N ILE A 110 2.22 13.51 10.95
CA ILE A 110 2.00 14.96 10.96
C ILE A 110 2.31 15.61 9.59
N ASP A 111 1.54 16.64 9.24
CA ASP A 111 1.72 17.39 7.99
C ASP A 111 3.16 17.88 7.82
N ALA A 112 3.70 17.82 6.60
CA ALA A 112 4.98 18.44 6.26
C ALA A 112 5.12 19.86 6.80
N LYS A 113 4.06 20.65 6.57
CA LYS A 113 3.96 22.05 6.96
C LYS A 113 3.87 22.19 8.48
N GLU A 114 3.06 21.36 9.15
CA GLU A 114 2.93 21.43 10.62
C GLU A 114 4.14 20.87 11.36
N LEU A 115 4.90 19.93 10.78
CA LEU A 115 6.15 19.46 11.37
C LEU A 115 7.33 20.39 11.06
N LEU A 116 7.42 20.94 9.84
CA LEU A 116 8.31 22.07 9.55
C LEU A 116 8.07 23.21 10.55
N LYS A 117 6.80 23.55 10.80
CA LYS A 117 6.40 24.53 11.81
C LYS A 117 6.80 24.13 13.22
N ILE A 118 6.52 22.90 13.69
CA ILE A 118 7.01 22.44 15.02
C ILE A 118 8.54 22.54 15.12
N ILE A 119 9.27 22.20 14.07
CA ILE A 119 10.73 22.25 14.02
C ILE A 119 11.22 23.72 14.10
N LEU A 120 10.62 24.63 13.35
CA LEU A 120 10.93 26.07 13.35
C LEU A 120 10.46 26.80 14.62
N ASP A 121 9.34 26.37 15.22
CA ASP A 121 8.83 26.83 16.52
C ASP A 121 9.77 26.44 17.67
N VAL A 122 10.48 25.31 17.56
CA VAL A 122 11.50 24.86 18.53
C VAL A 122 12.84 25.59 18.33
N SER A 123 13.27 25.79 17.08
CA SER A 123 14.19 26.87 16.69
C SER A 123 14.17 27.12 15.17
N LYS A 124 14.23 28.39 14.77
CA LYS A 124 14.37 28.85 13.38
C LYS A 124 15.73 28.50 12.75
N GLU A 125 16.68 27.99 13.54
CA GLU A 125 17.98 27.51 13.06
C GLU A 125 17.87 26.14 12.34
N ASN A 126 16.79 25.37 12.56
CA ASN A 126 16.61 24.02 12.02
C ASN A 126 16.27 23.97 10.50
N PHE A 127 16.34 22.78 9.86
CA PHE A 127 16.29 22.54 8.39
C PHE A 127 15.58 21.18 8.02
N VAL A 128 14.83 20.94 6.90
CA VAL A 128 13.64 19.98 6.85
C VAL A 128 13.10 19.41 5.46
N VAL A 129 12.50 18.15 5.29
CA VAL A 129 11.62 17.61 4.10
C VAL A 129 10.67 16.25 4.15
N PRO A 130 9.30 16.17 4.35
CA PRO A 130 8.21 15.09 4.68
C PRO A 130 8.13 13.48 4.42
N ALA A 131 7.00 12.64 4.57
CA ALA A 131 6.66 11.27 3.88
C ALA A 131 5.40 10.22 4.17
N HIS A 132 4.49 9.74 3.23
CA HIS A 132 3.15 8.91 3.29
C HIS A 132 2.94 7.36 3.69
N CYS A 133 1.69 6.83 3.98
CA CYS A 133 1.22 5.38 4.14
C CYS A 133 -0.35 5.05 4.14
N LEU A 134 -0.89 4.12 5.01
CA LEU A 134 -2.31 3.57 5.20
C LEU A 134 -2.52 2.85 6.59
N LEU A 135 -3.68 2.21 6.97
CA LEU A 135 -4.34 1.78 8.29
C LEU A 135 -4.48 0.23 8.66
N PRO A 136 -4.93 -0.28 9.87
CA PRO A 136 -4.96 -1.74 10.28
C PRO A 136 -6.23 -2.60 10.13
N ASN A 137 -7.38 -2.20 10.71
CA ASN A 137 -8.61 -3.03 10.75
C ASN A 137 -9.37 -3.04 9.40
N THR A 138 -8.75 -2.43 8.39
CA THR A 138 -9.25 -2.32 7.03
C THR A 138 -9.33 -3.70 6.38
N ILE A 139 -10.54 -4.11 6.02
CA ILE A 139 -10.79 -5.41 5.37
C ILE A 139 -10.47 -5.31 3.88
N ILE A 140 -9.62 -6.21 3.40
CA ILE A 140 -9.18 -6.34 2.01
C ILE A 140 -9.77 -7.61 1.39
N HIS A 141 -10.12 -7.57 0.10
CA HIS A 141 -10.56 -8.76 -0.63
C HIS A 141 -9.36 -9.67 -0.99
N THR A 142 -9.36 -10.90 -0.49
CA THR A 142 -8.29 -11.89 -0.68
C THR A 142 -8.77 -13.14 -1.43
N LYS A 143 -7.87 -13.81 -2.16
CA LYS A 143 -8.24 -14.93 -3.05
C LYS A 143 -8.74 -16.18 -2.31
N ASN A 144 -8.17 -16.47 -1.15
CA ASN A 144 -8.36 -17.74 -0.44
C ASN A 144 -9.39 -17.66 0.70
N GLU A 145 -9.51 -16.50 1.34
CA GLU A 145 -10.36 -16.28 2.52
C GLU A 145 -11.54 -15.33 2.20
N LEU A 146 -11.60 -14.81 0.97
CA LEU A 146 -12.45 -13.72 0.45
C LEU A 146 -12.24 -12.37 1.15
N LEU A 147 -12.08 -12.33 2.47
CA LEU A 147 -11.87 -11.13 3.27
C LEU A 147 -10.74 -11.36 4.28
N LYS A 148 -9.90 -10.36 4.50
CA LYS A 148 -8.85 -10.40 5.54
C LYS A 148 -8.54 -8.98 6.04
N PRO A 149 -8.38 -8.74 7.36
CA PRO A 149 -7.84 -7.48 7.87
C PRO A 149 -6.42 -7.27 7.34
N ILE A 150 -6.07 -6.05 6.92
CA ILE A 150 -4.76 -5.77 6.33
C ILE A 150 -3.60 -6.06 7.30
N GLN A 151 -3.82 -5.94 8.61
CA GLN A 151 -2.87 -6.36 9.64
C GLN A 151 -2.53 -7.87 9.63
N ASP A 152 -3.44 -8.71 9.15
CA ASP A 152 -3.28 -10.18 9.14
C ASP A 152 -2.78 -10.71 7.78
N ILE A 153 -2.73 -9.84 6.76
CA ILE A 153 -2.22 -10.17 5.42
C ILE A 153 -0.72 -10.48 5.50
N ARG A 154 -0.28 -11.46 4.71
CA ARG A 154 1.12 -11.90 4.65
C ARG A 154 1.68 -11.75 3.24
N GLN A 155 3.01 -11.60 3.14
CA GLN A 155 3.70 -11.74 1.87
C GLN A 155 3.39 -13.12 1.26
N GLY A 156 2.96 -13.14 0.00
CA GLY A 156 2.47 -14.35 -0.67
C GLY A 156 0.95 -14.47 -0.77
N ASP A 157 0.18 -13.77 0.09
CA ASP A 157 -1.28 -13.67 -0.08
C ASP A 157 -1.62 -13.02 -1.44
N PHE A 158 -2.79 -13.36 -1.99
CA PHE A 158 -3.31 -12.74 -3.22
C PHE A 158 -4.49 -11.84 -2.89
N VAL A 159 -4.47 -10.61 -3.40
CA VAL A 159 -5.51 -9.59 -3.23
C VAL A 159 -6.10 -9.19 -4.58
N LEU A 160 -7.36 -8.76 -4.59
CA LEU A 160 -8.04 -8.26 -5.79
C LEU A 160 -7.55 -6.83 -6.07
N THR A 161 -7.26 -6.49 -7.34
CA THR A 161 -6.75 -5.16 -7.76
C THR A 161 -7.83 -4.29 -8.41
N HIS A 162 -7.51 -3.02 -8.72
CA HIS A 162 -8.43 -2.14 -9.46
C HIS A 162 -8.83 -2.69 -10.83
N LYS A 163 -7.98 -3.51 -11.47
CA LYS A 163 -8.28 -4.19 -12.75
C LYS A 163 -9.08 -5.48 -12.59
N ASN A 164 -9.75 -5.65 -11.45
CA ASN A 164 -10.67 -6.76 -11.21
C ASN A 164 -10.00 -8.15 -11.36
N ARG A 165 -8.73 -8.28 -10.93
CA ARG A 165 -7.92 -9.52 -11.01
C ARG A 165 -7.10 -9.76 -9.74
N TRP A 166 -6.63 -10.99 -9.54
CA TRP A 166 -5.85 -11.39 -8.37
C TRP A 166 -4.34 -11.18 -8.57
N CYS A 167 -3.71 -10.30 -7.78
CA CYS A 167 -2.26 -10.10 -7.77
C CYS A 167 -1.65 -10.45 -6.39
N ARG A 168 -0.36 -10.81 -6.38
CA ARG A 168 0.34 -11.26 -5.16
C ARG A 168 0.83 -10.07 -4.33
N VAL A 169 0.72 -10.17 -3.01
CA VAL A 169 1.37 -9.27 -2.06
C VAL A 169 2.86 -9.61 -1.98
N LYS A 170 3.73 -8.69 -2.43
CA LYS A 170 5.20 -8.79 -2.38
C LYS A 170 5.77 -8.36 -1.03
N LYS A 171 5.14 -7.41 -0.33
CA LYS A 171 5.53 -6.95 1.02
C LYS A 171 4.31 -6.39 1.75
N VAL A 172 4.33 -6.47 3.08
CA VAL A 172 3.42 -5.75 3.97
C VAL A 172 4.25 -4.73 4.75
N PHE A 173 3.69 -3.55 4.98
CA PHE A 173 4.28 -2.48 5.78
C PHE A 173 3.38 -2.22 6.99
N LYS A 174 3.98 -1.83 8.11
CA LYS A 174 3.28 -1.27 9.27
C LYS A 174 4.14 -0.17 9.90
N ARG A 175 3.50 0.68 10.70
CA ARG A 175 4.11 1.76 11.49
C ARG A 175 3.10 2.26 12.52
N PHE A 176 3.50 3.18 13.41
CA PHE A 176 2.57 3.96 14.22
C PHE A 176 2.09 5.22 13.48
N TYR A 177 0.94 5.78 13.86
CA TYR A 177 0.40 7.08 13.43
C TYR A 177 -0.34 7.77 14.57
N HIS A 178 -0.27 9.09 14.59
CA HIS A 178 -1.11 9.98 15.39
C HIS A 178 -1.47 11.18 14.50
N GLY A 179 -2.76 11.42 14.26
CA GLY A 179 -3.26 12.46 13.36
C GLY A 179 -4.67 12.18 12.81
N LYS A 180 -5.09 12.84 11.72
CA LYS A 180 -6.48 12.80 11.22
C LYS A 180 -6.84 11.61 10.31
N VAL A 181 -7.82 10.81 10.73
CA VAL A 181 -8.58 9.87 9.88
C VAL A 181 -9.60 10.57 9.00
N TYR A 182 -9.74 10.10 7.76
CA TYR A 182 -10.76 10.53 6.81
C TYR A 182 -11.59 9.31 6.40
N ASP A 183 -12.87 9.37 6.74
CA ASP A 183 -13.83 8.28 6.59
C ASP A 183 -14.70 8.54 5.35
N ILE A 184 -14.22 8.08 4.20
CA ILE A 184 -14.82 8.38 2.89
C ILE A 184 -16.05 7.50 2.67
N LYS A 185 -17.25 8.10 2.56
CA LYS A 185 -18.51 7.37 2.43
C LYS A 185 -19.16 7.59 1.06
N PRO A 186 -18.99 6.64 0.12
CA PRO A 186 -19.75 6.63 -1.13
C PRO A 186 -21.21 6.28 -0.88
N ARG A 187 -22.11 6.74 -1.77
CA ARG A 187 -23.52 6.35 -1.81
C ARG A 187 -23.62 4.82 -1.89
N ASN A 188 -24.70 4.30 -1.33
CA ASN A 188 -24.97 2.88 -1.13
C ASN A 188 -24.02 2.20 -0.11
N PHE A 189 -22.70 2.43 -0.08
CA PHE A 189 -21.82 1.84 0.95
C PHE A 189 -21.54 2.81 2.11
N SER A 190 -22.52 3.03 2.99
CA SER A 190 -22.40 3.99 4.11
C SER A 190 -21.38 3.62 5.19
N LEU A 191 -20.86 2.38 5.15
CA LEU A 191 -19.74 1.94 5.98
C LEU A 191 -18.40 2.59 5.57
N GLY A 192 -18.32 3.09 4.32
CA GLY A 192 -17.18 3.85 3.83
C GLY A 192 -15.86 3.10 3.83
N LEU A 193 -14.78 3.87 3.74
CA LEU A 193 -13.45 3.42 4.08
C LEU A 193 -12.75 4.51 4.89
N THR A 194 -12.61 4.24 6.19
CA THR A 194 -11.66 4.98 7.04
C THR A 194 -10.25 4.59 6.64
N THR A 195 -9.58 5.49 5.94
CA THR A 195 -8.13 5.57 5.97
C THR A 195 -7.78 6.75 6.87
N THR A 196 -6.51 7.00 7.07
CA THR A 196 -6.12 8.39 7.30
C THR A 196 -6.18 9.12 5.96
N SER A 197 -6.19 10.45 5.87
CA SER A 197 -6.12 11.16 4.56
C SER A 197 -4.86 10.74 3.76
N GLU A 198 -4.34 11.44 2.76
CA GLU A 198 -3.21 10.91 1.94
C GLU A 198 -3.61 9.76 1.01
N HIS A 199 -4.26 8.69 1.50
CA HIS A 199 -4.22 7.37 0.87
C HIS A 199 -5.02 7.28 -0.43
N PRO A 200 -4.56 6.56 -1.47
CA PRO A 200 -5.27 6.53 -2.74
C PRO A 200 -6.59 5.78 -2.75
N PHE A 201 -7.49 6.34 -3.54
CA PHE A 201 -8.80 5.85 -3.93
C PHE A 201 -8.88 5.91 -5.45
N TYR A 202 -9.37 4.85 -6.09
CA TYR A 202 -9.65 4.85 -7.52
C TYR A 202 -10.96 5.60 -7.77
N ALA A 203 -10.88 6.80 -8.37
CA ALA A 203 -11.97 7.76 -8.35
C ALA A 203 -12.00 8.69 -9.58
N ILE A 204 -13.04 9.53 -9.63
CA ILE A 204 -13.31 10.51 -10.69
C ILE A 204 -13.65 11.85 -10.04
N LYS A 205 -12.96 12.93 -10.45
CA LYS A 205 -13.40 14.30 -10.20
C LYS A 205 -14.61 14.62 -11.07
N THR A 206 -15.71 15.05 -10.47
CA THR A 206 -16.96 15.30 -11.20
C THR A 206 -17.23 16.78 -11.46
N HIS A 207 -18.05 17.06 -12.47
CA HIS A 207 -18.62 18.39 -12.65
C HIS A 207 -19.81 18.55 -11.69
N LYS A 208 -19.56 19.33 -10.62
CA LYS A 208 -20.53 19.76 -9.61
C LYS A 208 -21.56 20.73 -10.22
N ASN A 209 -22.64 21.02 -9.48
CA ASN A 209 -23.74 21.93 -9.87
C ASN A 209 -24.48 21.56 -11.17
N CYS A 210 -24.50 20.27 -11.56
CA CYS A 210 -25.29 19.83 -12.71
C CYS A 210 -26.80 19.82 -12.39
N HIS A 211 -27.55 20.76 -13.02
CA HIS A 211 -28.98 21.01 -12.82
C HIS A 211 -29.88 19.76 -12.92
N TRP A 212 -29.55 18.81 -13.79
CA TRP A 212 -30.42 17.66 -14.12
C TRP A 212 -30.48 16.55 -13.05
N SER A 213 -29.56 16.54 -12.08
CA SER A 213 -29.09 15.27 -11.49
C SER A 213 -28.52 15.35 -10.07
N ASN A 214 -29.16 16.14 -9.21
CA ASN A 214 -28.77 16.33 -7.80
C ASN A 214 -27.31 16.82 -7.68
N GLY A 215 -26.86 17.67 -8.60
CA GLY A 215 -25.57 18.34 -8.59
C GLY A 215 -24.45 17.66 -9.39
N ILE A 216 -24.59 16.42 -9.88
CA ILE A 216 -23.46 15.66 -10.48
C ILE A 216 -23.81 15.22 -11.91
N CYS A 217 -23.03 15.59 -12.93
CA CYS A 217 -23.27 15.12 -14.31
C CYS A 217 -22.94 13.61 -14.44
N LYS A 218 -23.75 12.82 -15.15
CA LYS A 218 -23.61 11.33 -15.23
C LYS A 218 -23.86 10.78 -16.64
N PRO A 219 -23.33 9.61 -17.01
CA PRO A 219 -23.53 8.99 -18.33
C PRO A 219 -24.97 8.82 -18.82
N PRO A 220 -25.99 8.53 -17.97
CA PRO A 220 -27.39 8.50 -18.40
C PRO A 220 -27.93 9.80 -19.00
N HIS A 221 -27.20 10.94 -18.89
CA HIS A 221 -27.52 12.17 -19.63
C HIS A 221 -27.19 12.09 -21.12
N ALA A 222 -26.59 10.99 -21.60
CA ALA A 222 -26.46 10.72 -23.03
C ALA A 222 -27.82 10.82 -23.72
N ASN A 223 -28.87 10.27 -23.08
CA ASN A 223 -30.24 10.14 -23.58
C ASN A 223 -31.12 11.35 -23.23
N LEU A 224 -30.53 12.49 -22.83
CA LEU A 224 -31.22 13.77 -22.67
C LEU A 224 -30.77 14.70 -23.81
N ASP A 225 -31.64 14.99 -24.76
CA ASP A 225 -31.32 15.78 -25.95
C ASP A 225 -31.01 17.24 -25.59
N GLU A 226 -31.76 17.80 -24.64
CA GLU A 226 -31.55 19.14 -24.10
C GLU A 226 -30.21 19.33 -23.36
N CYS A 227 -29.56 18.24 -22.94
CA CYS A 227 -28.36 18.30 -22.10
C CYS A 227 -27.08 18.62 -22.89
N LYS A 228 -27.04 19.72 -23.65
CA LYS A 228 -25.99 20.06 -24.63
C LYS A 228 -24.54 19.97 -24.10
N LYS A 229 -24.29 20.17 -22.80
CA LYS A 229 -22.93 20.23 -22.22
C LYS A 229 -22.27 18.87 -21.93
N LYS A 230 -23.06 17.78 -21.76
CA LYS A 230 -22.65 16.37 -21.50
C LYS A 230 -21.29 16.14 -20.79
N TYR A 231 -21.02 16.88 -19.70
CA TYR A 231 -19.71 16.96 -19.01
C TYR A 231 -19.09 15.61 -18.62
N PHE A 232 -19.92 14.60 -18.32
CA PHE A 232 -19.46 13.24 -17.99
C PHE A 232 -18.55 12.63 -19.07
N LYS A 233 -18.65 13.06 -20.35
CA LYS A 233 -17.75 12.62 -21.43
C LYS A 233 -16.28 12.99 -21.20
N LYS A 234 -15.98 13.93 -20.30
CA LYS A 234 -14.61 14.33 -19.93
C LYS A 234 -14.07 13.59 -18.69
N TYR A 235 -14.89 12.78 -18.01
CA TYR A 235 -14.48 12.08 -16.80
C TYR A 235 -13.43 11.00 -17.10
N LYS A 236 -12.36 10.99 -16.31
CA LYS A 236 -11.29 9.98 -16.37
C LYS A 236 -11.11 9.35 -14.99
N PRO A 237 -11.00 8.01 -14.88
CA PRO A 237 -10.48 7.34 -13.70
C PRO A 237 -9.06 7.81 -13.36
N GLN A 238 -8.82 8.12 -12.09
CA GLN A 238 -7.54 8.59 -11.59
C GLN A 238 -7.36 8.21 -10.11
N TRP A 239 -6.13 8.23 -9.63
CA TRP A 239 -5.82 8.01 -8.21
C TRP A 239 -5.97 9.33 -7.47
N LEU A 240 -7.09 9.47 -6.77
CA LEU A 240 -7.42 10.60 -5.90
C LEU A 240 -7.35 10.16 -4.47
N MET A 241 -7.22 11.09 -3.53
CA MET A 241 -7.03 10.72 -2.14
C MET A 241 -7.96 11.50 -1.24
N ALA A 242 -8.25 10.91 -0.08
CA ALA A 242 -9.28 11.36 0.85
C ALA A 242 -9.29 12.87 1.21
N SER A 243 -8.20 13.62 0.99
CA SER A 243 -8.03 15.03 1.40
C SER A 243 -8.17 16.11 0.30
N GLN A 244 -8.34 15.78 -0.98
CA GLN A 244 -9.09 16.65 -1.93
C GLN A 244 -10.33 15.91 -2.45
N LEU A 245 -10.54 14.61 -2.17
CA LEU A 245 -11.83 13.97 -2.43
C LEU A 245 -12.94 14.79 -1.76
N GLU A 246 -13.95 15.14 -2.54
CA GLU A 246 -15.04 16.00 -2.09
C GLU A 246 -16.39 15.27 -2.23
N ARG A 247 -17.37 15.73 -1.45
CA ARG A 247 -18.76 15.34 -1.64
C ARG A 247 -19.20 15.66 -3.07
N GLY A 248 -19.59 14.63 -3.81
CA GLY A 248 -19.95 14.69 -5.23
C GLY A 248 -18.93 14.07 -6.18
N ASP A 249 -17.68 13.88 -5.76
CA ASP A 249 -16.73 13.03 -6.50
C ASP A 249 -17.16 11.57 -6.45
N VAL A 250 -16.65 10.73 -7.35
CA VAL A 250 -17.16 9.38 -7.57
C VAL A 250 -16.07 8.34 -7.37
N LEU A 251 -16.29 7.42 -6.43
CA LEU A 251 -15.44 6.23 -6.27
C LEU A 251 -15.81 5.17 -7.31
N ILE A 252 -14.80 4.48 -7.83
CA ILE A 252 -14.93 3.37 -8.77
C ILE A 252 -14.70 2.07 -7.99
N PHE A 253 -15.61 1.11 -8.11
CA PHE A 253 -15.53 -0.17 -7.40
C PHE A 253 -15.90 -1.35 -8.32
N PRO A 254 -15.24 -2.51 -8.26
CA PRO A 254 -15.47 -3.60 -9.21
C PRO A 254 -16.81 -4.33 -9.02
N ARG A 255 -17.37 -4.83 -10.13
CA ARG A 255 -18.52 -5.77 -10.18
C ARG A 255 -18.11 -7.24 -10.01
N PHE A 256 -16.82 -7.55 -9.82
CA PHE A 256 -16.30 -8.92 -9.62
C PHE A 256 -16.59 -9.89 -10.79
N ILE A 257 -16.83 -9.37 -12.00
CA ILE A 257 -17.01 -10.18 -13.22
C ILE A 257 -15.73 -10.98 -13.50
N ASN A 258 -15.86 -12.26 -13.86
CA ASN A 258 -14.74 -13.17 -14.19
C ASN A 258 -13.63 -13.35 -13.11
N VAL A 259 -13.86 -12.91 -11.86
CA VAL A 259 -12.91 -13.03 -10.73
C VAL A 259 -12.82 -14.44 -10.14
N PHE A 260 -13.90 -15.23 -10.24
CA PHE A 260 -14.09 -16.49 -9.52
C PHE A 260 -14.46 -17.62 -10.47
N ASN A 261 -13.97 -18.83 -10.19
CA ASN A 261 -14.29 -20.04 -10.94
C ASN A 261 -15.41 -20.83 -10.26
N GLY A 262 -16.49 -21.08 -10.99
CA GLY A 262 -17.62 -21.92 -10.54
C GLY A 262 -17.29 -23.41 -10.48
N ARG A 263 -18.26 -24.21 -10.04
CA ARG A 263 -18.23 -25.68 -10.09
C ARG A 263 -19.55 -26.20 -10.65
N LYS A 264 -19.50 -27.28 -11.44
CA LYS A 264 -20.68 -27.98 -11.96
C LYS A 264 -21.17 -29.11 -11.04
N GLU A 265 -20.27 -29.70 -10.24
CA GLU A 265 -20.58 -30.75 -9.27
C GLU A 265 -19.81 -30.55 -7.96
N ILE A 266 -20.28 -31.22 -6.90
CA ILE A 266 -19.59 -31.39 -5.62
C ILE A 266 -19.55 -32.88 -5.31
N ASP A 267 -18.35 -33.43 -5.18
CA ASP A 267 -18.14 -34.79 -4.67
C ASP A 267 -18.20 -34.77 -3.13
N LEU A 268 -19.23 -35.41 -2.57
CA LEU A 268 -19.50 -35.45 -1.14
C LEU A 268 -18.65 -36.52 -0.44
N GLU A 269 -18.30 -37.61 -1.11
CA GLU A 269 -17.36 -38.61 -0.58
C GLU A 269 -15.99 -37.96 -0.29
N LYS A 270 -15.48 -37.12 -1.20
CA LYS A 270 -14.24 -36.35 -1.00
C LYS A 270 -14.34 -35.30 0.13
N ILE A 271 -15.54 -34.82 0.45
CA ILE A 271 -15.77 -33.97 1.63
C ILE A 271 -15.75 -34.81 2.92
N ILE A 272 -16.25 -36.05 2.87
CA ILE A 272 -16.38 -36.93 4.03
C ILE A 272 -15.09 -37.68 4.36
N SER A 273 -14.26 -38.02 3.37
CA SER A 273 -12.92 -38.58 3.60
C SER A 273 -11.98 -37.60 4.31
N GLN A 274 -12.37 -36.33 4.46
CA GLN A 274 -11.69 -35.30 5.26
C GLN A 274 -12.31 -35.13 6.67
N LEU A 275 -13.12 -36.09 7.12
CA LEU A 275 -13.85 -36.08 8.40
C LEU A 275 -13.77 -37.45 9.09
N ASP A 276 -13.81 -37.46 10.43
CA ASP A 276 -13.92 -38.69 11.24
C ASP A 276 -15.32 -39.33 11.18
N ILE A 277 -15.73 -39.76 9.99
CA ILE A 277 -16.96 -40.51 9.74
C ILE A 277 -16.65 -41.66 8.79
N LYS A 278 -16.53 -42.88 9.35
CA LYS A 278 -16.49 -44.12 8.57
C LYS A 278 -17.79 -44.23 7.75
N THR A 279 -17.67 -44.30 6.43
CA THR A 279 -18.79 -44.47 5.49
C THR A 279 -18.58 -45.70 4.60
N LYS A 280 -19.66 -46.15 3.96
CA LYS A 280 -19.66 -47.21 2.95
C LYS A 280 -20.48 -46.77 1.74
N LEU A 281 -20.01 -47.19 0.56
CA LEU A 281 -20.69 -46.99 -0.71
C LEU A 281 -21.90 -47.93 -0.86
N LYS A 282 -22.88 -47.48 -1.63
CA LYS A 282 -24.10 -48.19 -2.07
C LYS A 282 -24.48 -47.68 -3.46
N GLY A 283 -23.76 -48.11 -4.49
CA GLY A 283 -23.89 -47.54 -5.84
C GLY A 283 -23.58 -46.04 -5.83
N GLU A 284 -24.48 -45.22 -6.39
CA GLU A 284 -24.37 -43.75 -6.35
C GLU A 284 -24.53 -43.13 -4.95
N PHE A 285 -24.84 -43.91 -3.92
CA PHE A 285 -25.12 -43.41 -2.57
C PHE A 285 -23.99 -43.75 -1.59
N ILE A 286 -23.89 -42.94 -0.55
CA ILE A 286 -22.98 -43.08 0.60
C ILE A 286 -23.81 -43.14 1.88
N ALA A 287 -23.45 -44.06 2.77
CA ALA A 287 -24.11 -44.27 4.06
C ALA A 287 -23.06 -44.41 5.18
N PRO A 288 -23.36 -44.07 6.45
CA PRO A 288 -22.41 -44.27 7.54
C PRO A 288 -22.24 -45.77 7.85
N VAL A 289 -21.07 -46.13 8.38
CA VAL A 289 -20.83 -47.44 8.99
C VAL A 289 -21.42 -47.43 10.41
N GLY A 290 -22.22 -48.44 10.73
CA GLY A 290 -23.08 -48.46 11.91
C GLY A 290 -24.57 -48.53 11.55
N ASN A 291 -25.45 -48.46 12.55
CA ASN A 291 -26.87 -48.79 12.38
C ASN A 291 -27.75 -47.56 12.06
N ARG A 292 -28.83 -47.77 11.29
CA ARG A 292 -29.94 -46.84 10.97
C ARG A 292 -29.61 -45.43 10.40
N GLY A 293 -28.41 -45.20 9.88
CA GLY A 293 -28.08 -43.94 9.18
C GLY A 293 -28.70 -43.83 7.77
N THR A 294 -29.28 -42.68 7.44
CA THR A 294 -29.84 -42.41 6.10
C THR A 294 -28.74 -42.20 5.06
N ALA A 295 -28.86 -42.86 3.91
CA ALA A 295 -27.95 -42.67 2.78
C ALA A 295 -28.24 -41.37 2.02
N ILE A 296 -27.21 -40.81 1.39
CA ILE A 296 -27.30 -39.63 0.50
C ILE A 296 -26.50 -39.87 -0.78
N LYS A 297 -26.71 -39.08 -1.83
CA LYS A 297 -25.92 -39.17 -3.07
C LYS A 297 -24.42 -38.94 -2.79
N LYS A 298 -23.55 -39.64 -3.52
CA LYS A 298 -22.09 -39.47 -3.52
C LYS A 298 -21.66 -38.15 -4.15
N ARG A 299 -22.37 -37.71 -5.19
CA ARG A 299 -22.17 -36.41 -5.85
C ARG A 299 -23.48 -35.64 -5.95
N ILE A 300 -23.37 -34.32 -5.94
CA ILE A 300 -24.49 -33.42 -6.20
C ILE A 300 -24.13 -32.45 -7.32
N ILE A 301 -25.08 -32.24 -8.23
CA ILE A 301 -24.97 -31.25 -9.31
C ILE A 301 -25.22 -29.88 -8.71
N VAL A 302 -24.47 -28.87 -9.15
CA VAL A 302 -24.68 -27.46 -8.78
C VAL A 302 -25.65 -26.85 -9.79
N ASP A 303 -26.94 -27.03 -9.51
CA ASP A 303 -28.05 -26.56 -10.33
C ASP A 303 -28.93 -25.54 -9.58
N LYS A 304 -30.07 -25.15 -10.17
CA LYS A 304 -31.03 -24.25 -9.52
C LYS A 304 -31.58 -24.82 -8.21
N ASN A 305 -31.78 -26.14 -8.11
CA ASN A 305 -32.25 -26.78 -6.88
C ASN A 305 -31.22 -26.61 -5.74
N PHE A 306 -29.93 -26.88 -6.01
CA PHE A 306 -28.85 -26.64 -5.05
C PHE A 306 -28.79 -25.16 -4.63
N CYS A 307 -28.90 -24.25 -5.59
CA CYS A 307 -28.82 -22.80 -5.33
C CYS A 307 -29.98 -22.27 -4.48
N ARG A 308 -31.23 -22.70 -4.73
CA ARG A 308 -32.37 -22.36 -3.86
C ARG A 308 -32.22 -22.90 -2.45
N LEU A 309 -31.79 -24.17 -2.32
CA LEU A 309 -31.56 -24.80 -1.02
C LEU A 309 -30.46 -24.09 -0.22
N ALA A 310 -29.41 -23.63 -0.90
CA ALA A 310 -28.37 -22.79 -0.31
C ALA A 310 -28.94 -21.44 0.18
N GLY A 311 -29.76 -20.76 -0.62
CA GLY A 311 -30.41 -19.51 -0.24
C GLY A 311 -31.30 -19.66 1.00
N TYR A 312 -32.23 -20.61 1.00
CA TYR A 312 -33.10 -20.90 2.16
C TYR A 312 -32.30 -21.30 3.41
N TYR A 313 -31.20 -22.05 3.25
CA TYR A 313 -30.36 -22.40 4.39
C TYR A 313 -29.58 -21.20 4.94
N LEU A 314 -29.18 -20.26 4.09
CA LEU A 314 -28.47 -19.07 4.51
C LEU A 314 -29.37 -18.08 5.28
N ALA A 315 -30.66 -18.03 4.97
CA ALA A 315 -31.66 -17.35 5.80
C ALA A 315 -32.05 -18.21 7.03
N GLU A 316 -32.93 -19.18 6.85
CA GLU A 316 -33.61 -19.88 7.94
C GLU A 316 -32.89 -21.11 8.51
N GLY A 317 -31.82 -21.55 7.83
CA GLY A 317 -31.09 -22.75 8.19
C GLY A 317 -30.25 -22.65 9.47
N TYR A 318 -30.19 -23.72 10.25
CA TYR A 318 -29.31 -23.82 11.42
C TYR A 318 -28.76 -25.25 11.64
N LEU A 319 -27.79 -25.37 12.55
CA LEU A 319 -27.21 -26.62 13.05
C LEU A 319 -27.36 -26.70 14.57
N ASN A 320 -27.51 -27.90 15.14
CA ASN A 320 -27.42 -28.11 16.61
C ASN A 320 -26.48 -29.27 17.00
N SER A 321 -26.21 -29.45 18.29
CA SER A 321 -25.25 -30.45 18.81
C SER A 321 -25.67 -31.93 18.68
N ARG A 322 -26.78 -32.26 18.00
CA ARG A 322 -27.34 -33.61 17.87
C ARG A 322 -27.54 -34.04 16.40
N ASP A 323 -26.55 -33.77 15.55
CA ASP A 323 -26.53 -34.13 14.11
C ASP A 323 -27.77 -33.66 13.32
N LEU A 324 -28.33 -32.51 13.72
CA LEU A 324 -29.52 -31.89 13.15
C LEU A 324 -29.17 -30.76 12.18
N ILE A 325 -29.81 -30.79 11.01
CA ILE A 325 -30.01 -29.64 10.13
C ILE A 325 -31.45 -29.15 10.36
N GLY A 326 -31.60 -27.91 10.85
CA GLY A 326 -32.89 -27.27 11.07
C GLY A 326 -33.15 -26.17 10.05
N PHE A 327 -34.41 -25.89 9.77
CA PHE A 327 -34.90 -24.65 9.16
C PHE A 327 -36.07 -24.13 10.00
N ALA A 328 -36.26 -22.82 10.12
CA ALA A 328 -37.36 -22.21 10.85
C ALA A 328 -38.14 -21.23 9.96
N PHE A 329 -39.46 -21.38 9.86
CA PHE A 329 -40.33 -20.53 9.04
C PHE A 329 -41.51 -20.01 9.85
N SER A 330 -42.23 -19.03 9.32
CA SER A 330 -43.59 -18.73 9.78
C SER A 330 -44.54 -19.86 9.37
N SER A 331 -45.53 -20.16 10.22
CA SER A 331 -46.62 -21.10 9.89
C SER A 331 -47.46 -20.69 8.67
N LYS A 332 -47.32 -19.44 8.21
CA LYS A 332 -47.95 -18.92 6.98
C LYS A 332 -47.18 -19.28 5.70
N GLU A 333 -45.90 -19.66 5.78
CA GLU A 333 -45.00 -19.83 4.64
C GLU A 333 -44.94 -21.28 4.12
N LYS A 334 -46.10 -21.94 4.03
CA LYS A 334 -46.21 -23.38 3.72
C LYS A 334 -45.46 -23.78 2.44
N ASN A 335 -45.52 -22.95 1.40
CA ASN A 335 -44.90 -23.22 0.11
C ASN A 335 -43.37 -23.36 0.22
N TYR A 336 -42.71 -22.54 1.04
CA TYR A 336 -41.26 -22.64 1.27
C TYR A 336 -40.91 -23.86 2.13
N VAL A 337 -41.78 -24.22 3.09
CA VAL A 337 -41.64 -25.43 3.90
C VAL A 337 -41.66 -26.69 3.01
N GLU A 338 -42.59 -26.75 2.06
CA GLU A 338 -42.70 -27.87 1.11
C GLU A 338 -41.54 -27.88 0.10
N GLU A 339 -41.16 -26.72 -0.46
CA GLU A 339 -40.00 -26.60 -1.36
C GLU A 339 -38.69 -27.07 -0.68
N VAL A 340 -38.41 -26.69 0.57
CA VAL A 340 -37.19 -27.15 1.28
C VAL A 340 -37.15 -28.66 1.48
N ILE A 341 -38.30 -29.31 1.72
CA ILE A 341 -38.38 -30.77 1.90
C ILE A 341 -38.09 -31.50 0.57
N ASP A 342 -38.68 -31.02 -0.53
CA ASP A 342 -38.43 -31.55 -1.87
C ASP A 342 -36.99 -31.28 -2.35
N LEU A 343 -36.45 -30.07 -2.11
CA LEU A 343 -35.06 -29.73 -2.44
C LEU A 343 -34.06 -30.63 -1.69
N MET A 344 -34.28 -30.95 -0.42
CA MET A 344 -33.45 -31.90 0.33
C MET A 344 -33.47 -33.30 -0.28
N LYS A 345 -34.60 -33.72 -0.87
CA LYS A 345 -34.73 -34.97 -1.62
C LYS A 345 -34.02 -34.89 -2.98
N LYS A 346 -34.27 -33.84 -3.78
CA LYS A 346 -33.69 -33.66 -5.12
C LYS A 346 -32.17 -33.52 -5.10
N VAL A 347 -31.66 -32.60 -4.27
CA VAL A 347 -30.22 -32.28 -4.18
C VAL A 347 -29.46 -33.44 -3.57
N PHE A 348 -29.80 -33.85 -2.34
CA PHE A 348 -28.99 -34.83 -1.58
C PHE A 348 -29.47 -36.28 -1.68
N GLY A 349 -30.62 -36.57 -2.28
CA GLY A 349 -31.24 -37.91 -2.23
C GLY A 349 -31.80 -38.26 -0.85
N PHE A 350 -32.05 -37.27 0.02
CA PHE A 350 -32.43 -37.51 1.42
C PHE A 350 -33.93 -37.91 1.54
N ASN A 351 -34.23 -39.18 1.26
CA ASN A 351 -35.59 -39.71 1.23
C ASN A 351 -36.28 -39.85 2.61
N LYS A 352 -35.63 -39.49 3.73
CA LYS A 352 -36.21 -39.62 5.07
C LYS A 352 -37.06 -38.38 5.41
N LYS A 353 -38.36 -38.58 5.62
CA LYS A 353 -39.30 -37.52 6.04
C LYS A 353 -38.77 -36.78 7.29
N PRO A 354 -38.65 -35.44 7.27
CA PRO A 354 -38.21 -34.68 8.44
C PRO A 354 -39.28 -34.68 9.54
N LYS A 355 -38.87 -34.35 10.76
CA LYS A 355 -39.80 -34.04 11.85
C LYS A 355 -40.20 -32.57 11.73
N LEU A 356 -41.51 -32.29 11.74
CA LEU A 356 -42.01 -30.92 11.87
C LEU A 356 -42.28 -30.61 13.35
N LYS A 357 -42.06 -29.35 13.75
CA LYS A 357 -42.34 -28.86 15.12
C LYS A 357 -42.92 -27.45 15.04
N ILE A 358 -44.13 -27.26 15.55
CA ILE A 358 -44.83 -25.97 15.57
C ILE A 358 -44.68 -25.35 16.97
N SER A 359 -44.42 -24.04 17.06
CA SER A 359 -44.39 -23.29 18.32
C SER A 359 -45.77 -22.72 18.67
N LYS A 360 -46.01 -22.46 19.96
CA LYS A 360 -47.21 -21.71 20.41
C LYS A 360 -47.29 -20.29 19.83
N SER A 361 -46.17 -19.73 19.37
CA SER A 361 -46.05 -18.42 18.72
C SER A 361 -46.19 -18.47 17.18
N GLY A 362 -46.62 -19.61 16.60
CA GLY A 362 -46.89 -19.71 15.17
C GLY A 362 -45.67 -19.84 14.26
N GLY A 363 -44.50 -20.20 14.80
CA GLY A 363 -43.33 -20.62 14.02
C GLY A 363 -43.36 -22.12 13.74
N LEU A 364 -42.74 -22.55 12.64
CA LEU A 364 -42.65 -23.94 12.19
C LEU A 364 -41.18 -24.30 11.90
N GLU A 365 -40.68 -25.34 12.58
CA GLU A 365 -39.33 -25.87 12.36
C GLU A 365 -39.36 -27.19 11.57
N ILE A 366 -38.50 -27.27 10.55
CA ILE A 366 -38.25 -28.48 9.75
C ILE A 366 -36.95 -29.13 10.21
N LEU A 367 -37.01 -30.37 10.69
CA LEU A 367 -35.91 -31.01 11.40
C LEU A 367 -35.40 -32.27 10.66
N PHE A 368 -34.23 -32.17 10.03
CA PHE A 368 -33.55 -33.26 9.32
C PHE A 368 -32.37 -33.81 10.15
N TYR A 369 -32.46 -35.07 10.58
CA TYR A 369 -31.42 -35.73 11.38
C TYR A 369 -30.49 -36.58 10.51
N SER A 370 -29.22 -36.17 10.37
CA SER A 370 -28.20 -36.89 9.59
C SER A 370 -26.79 -36.40 9.91
N LYS A 371 -25.96 -37.25 10.54
CA LYS A 371 -24.55 -36.96 10.88
C LYS A 371 -23.69 -36.58 9.66
N ILE A 372 -23.97 -37.16 8.50
CA ILE A 372 -23.24 -36.87 7.26
C ILE A 372 -23.64 -35.49 6.72
N LEU A 373 -24.94 -35.24 6.53
CA LEU A 373 -25.40 -33.94 6.03
C LEU A 373 -25.07 -32.82 7.02
N PHE A 374 -25.12 -33.09 8.33
CA PHE A 374 -24.72 -32.14 9.36
C PHE A 374 -23.32 -31.58 9.09
N LYS A 375 -22.35 -32.46 8.82
CA LYS A 375 -20.98 -32.06 8.50
C LYS A 375 -20.84 -31.41 7.12
N ILE A 376 -21.59 -31.87 6.11
CA ILE A 376 -21.59 -31.24 4.79
C ILE A 376 -22.11 -29.80 4.87
N PHE A 377 -23.24 -29.57 5.54
CA PHE A 377 -23.77 -28.23 5.80
C PHE A 377 -22.81 -27.41 6.67
N GLN A 378 -22.16 -28.02 7.67
CA GLN A 378 -21.10 -27.39 8.49
C GLN A 378 -19.89 -26.92 7.65
N ARG A 379 -19.61 -27.60 6.52
CA ARG A 379 -18.46 -27.35 5.64
C ARG A 379 -18.79 -26.47 4.43
N LEU A 380 -20.03 -26.50 3.94
CA LEU A 380 -20.50 -25.68 2.82
C LEU A 380 -20.98 -24.30 3.27
N PHE A 381 -21.80 -24.23 4.32
CA PHE A 381 -22.60 -23.03 4.63
C PHE A 381 -22.09 -22.20 5.82
N TYR A 382 -20.87 -22.47 6.29
CA TYR A 382 -20.22 -21.70 7.34
C TYR A 382 -18.75 -21.44 7.02
N SER A 383 -18.24 -20.29 7.44
CA SER A 383 -16.82 -19.92 7.35
C SER A 383 -15.95 -21.01 7.99
N PRO A 384 -14.86 -21.45 7.33
CA PRO A 384 -13.94 -22.42 7.93
C PRO A 384 -13.20 -21.82 9.14
N ILE A 385 -12.91 -20.52 9.10
CA ILE A 385 -12.08 -19.79 10.08
C ILE A 385 -12.79 -19.66 11.45
N VAL A 386 -14.10 -19.37 11.45
CA VAL A 386 -14.84 -19.13 12.70
C VAL A 386 -15.18 -20.47 13.38
N ILE A 387 -14.62 -20.72 14.56
CA ILE A 387 -14.77 -22.00 15.29
C ILE A 387 -16.25 -22.30 15.61
N ARG A 388 -16.94 -21.36 16.27
CA ARG A 388 -18.34 -21.55 16.72
C ARG A 388 -19.33 -21.33 15.57
N LYS A 389 -19.84 -22.41 14.98
CA LYS A 389 -20.79 -22.36 13.86
C LYS A 389 -22.17 -21.86 14.32
N ASN A 390 -22.49 -20.63 13.97
CA ASN A 390 -23.74 -19.90 14.27
C ASN A 390 -24.02 -18.83 13.20
N ALA A 391 -25.10 -18.04 13.34
CA ALA A 391 -25.49 -16.99 12.39
C ALA A 391 -24.35 -16.06 11.93
N ASN A 392 -23.48 -15.58 12.85
CA ASN A 392 -22.39 -14.66 12.49
C ASN A 392 -21.27 -15.30 11.64
N SER A 393 -21.33 -16.61 11.46
CA SER A 393 -20.35 -17.41 10.72
C SER A 393 -20.95 -18.08 9.48
N LYS A 394 -22.24 -17.89 9.17
CA LYS A 394 -22.83 -18.35 7.90
C LYS A 394 -22.05 -17.76 6.73
N ALA A 395 -21.82 -18.55 5.69
CA ALA A 395 -21.08 -18.13 4.50
C ALA A 395 -21.38 -19.07 3.33
N LEU A 396 -21.23 -18.60 2.11
CA LEU A 396 -21.13 -19.45 0.92
C LEU A 396 -19.69 -19.99 0.74
N PRO A 397 -19.51 -21.13 0.04
CA PRO A 397 -18.21 -21.48 -0.53
C PRO A 397 -17.80 -20.45 -1.58
N ILE A 398 -16.55 -19.97 -1.58
CA ILE A 398 -16.09 -18.89 -2.48
C ILE A 398 -16.35 -19.19 -3.98
N TRP A 399 -16.33 -20.46 -4.38
CA TRP A 399 -16.59 -20.86 -5.76
C TRP A 399 -18.04 -20.57 -6.23
N THR A 400 -19.02 -20.35 -5.35
CA THR A 400 -20.39 -20.01 -5.78
C THR A 400 -20.45 -18.64 -6.47
N LEU A 401 -19.54 -17.73 -6.11
CA LEU A 401 -19.39 -16.41 -6.72
C LEU A 401 -18.90 -16.48 -8.19
N GLY A 402 -18.45 -17.68 -8.63
CA GLY A 402 -18.05 -17.99 -10.00
C GLY A 402 -19.08 -18.79 -10.81
N LEU A 403 -20.29 -19.00 -10.28
CA LEU A 403 -21.37 -19.67 -11.02
C LEU A 403 -21.98 -18.76 -12.10
N PRO A 404 -22.70 -19.33 -13.09
CA PRO A 404 -23.61 -18.58 -13.96
C PRO A 404 -24.58 -17.69 -13.17
N LEU A 405 -24.96 -16.54 -13.74
CA LEU A 405 -25.80 -15.55 -13.05
C LEU A 405 -27.20 -16.07 -12.72
N ASP A 406 -27.76 -16.95 -13.57
CA ASP A 406 -29.05 -17.60 -13.36
C ASP A 406 -29.04 -18.63 -12.22
N LEU A 407 -27.85 -19.05 -11.76
CA LEU A 407 -27.67 -19.82 -10.52
C LEU A 407 -27.39 -18.92 -9.32
N GLN A 408 -26.65 -17.82 -9.50
CA GLN A 408 -26.40 -16.86 -8.41
C GLN A 408 -27.68 -16.12 -7.96
N VAL A 409 -28.59 -15.82 -8.91
CA VAL A 409 -29.87 -15.16 -8.61
C VAL A 409 -30.79 -16.06 -7.77
N GLU A 410 -30.77 -17.37 -7.95
CA GLU A 410 -31.57 -18.32 -7.15
C GLU A 410 -31.08 -18.39 -5.69
N ILE A 411 -29.77 -18.29 -5.46
CA ILE A 411 -29.20 -18.17 -4.10
C ILE A 411 -29.70 -16.87 -3.45
N PHE A 412 -29.63 -15.75 -4.19
CA PHE A 412 -30.06 -14.44 -3.68
C PHE A 412 -31.57 -14.41 -3.39
N ARG A 413 -32.42 -14.87 -4.32
CA ARG A 413 -33.89 -14.90 -4.19
C ARG A 413 -34.32 -15.67 -2.94
N CYS A 414 -33.85 -16.90 -2.76
CA CYS A 414 -34.23 -17.72 -1.60
C CYS A 414 -33.62 -17.24 -0.27
N TRP A 415 -32.51 -16.50 -0.30
CA TRP A 415 -32.00 -15.81 0.89
C TRP A 415 -32.85 -14.56 1.22
N TRP A 416 -33.21 -13.77 0.21
CA TRP A 416 -34.02 -12.56 0.35
C TRP A 416 -35.42 -12.83 0.91
N ARG A 417 -36.03 -13.96 0.52
CA ARG A 417 -37.35 -14.41 0.99
C ARG A 417 -37.49 -14.45 2.51
N GLY A 418 -36.49 -14.98 3.22
CA GLY A 418 -36.47 -15.07 4.68
C GLY A 418 -35.80 -13.87 5.35
N ASP A 419 -34.50 -13.67 5.10
CA ASP A 419 -33.69 -12.68 5.81
C ASP A 419 -34.00 -11.22 5.41
N LYS A 420 -34.76 -10.96 4.33
CA LYS A 420 -35.00 -9.62 3.73
C LYS A 420 -33.74 -8.73 3.65
N GLY A 421 -32.58 -9.34 3.38
CA GLY A 421 -31.30 -8.65 3.25
C GLY A 421 -30.52 -8.43 4.55
N TYR A 422 -30.98 -8.93 5.71
CA TYR A 422 -30.25 -8.84 6.98
C TYR A 422 -29.29 -10.04 7.17
N THR A 423 -28.16 -9.83 7.83
CA THR A 423 -27.32 -10.95 8.30
C THR A 423 -26.35 -10.52 9.41
N ALA A 424 -26.06 -11.43 10.36
CA ALA A 424 -25.01 -11.24 11.35
C ALA A 424 -23.58 -11.55 10.83
N SER A 425 -23.45 -12.06 9.59
CA SER A 425 -22.17 -12.46 9.01
C SER A 425 -21.65 -11.42 8.01
N ARG A 426 -20.55 -10.74 8.37
CA ARG A 426 -19.84 -9.80 7.48
C ARG A 426 -19.35 -10.48 6.20
N LEU A 427 -19.00 -11.77 6.28
CA LEU A 427 -18.59 -12.57 5.12
C LEU A 427 -19.78 -12.83 4.18
N LEU A 428 -20.94 -13.22 4.72
CA LEU A 428 -22.15 -13.42 3.91
C LEU A 428 -22.65 -12.11 3.30
N MET A 429 -22.62 -11.00 4.05
CA MET A 429 -22.92 -9.66 3.51
C MET A 429 -22.04 -9.33 2.29
N ASN A 430 -20.74 -9.60 2.37
CA ASN A 430 -19.84 -9.37 1.23
C ASN A 430 -20.11 -10.31 0.04
N GLN A 431 -20.49 -11.55 0.31
CA GLN A 431 -20.84 -12.52 -0.74
C GLN A 431 -22.14 -12.13 -1.45
N MET A 432 -23.16 -11.72 -0.71
CA MET A 432 -24.43 -11.23 -1.27
C MET A 432 -24.25 -9.88 -1.98
N LYS A 433 -23.41 -8.98 -1.46
CA LYS A 433 -22.95 -7.79 -2.19
C LYS A 433 -22.33 -8.18 -3.53
N ILE A 434 -21.38 -9.10 -3.56
CA ILE A 434 -20.72 -9.53 -4.80
C ILE A 434 -21.72 -10.13 -5.79
N ILE A 435 -22.65 -10.98 -5.34
CA ILE A 435 -23.74 -11.52 -6.19
C ILE A 435 -24.57 -10.38 -6.80
N LEU A 436 -25.05 -9.44 -5.98
CA LEU A 436 -25.86 -8.31 -6.43
C LEU A 436 -25.12 -7.41 -7.44
N LEU A 437 -23.84 -7.08 -7.18
CA LEU A 437 -23.03 -6.28 -8.08
C LEU A 437 -22.80 -6.97 -9.43
N LYS A 438 -22.70 -8.31 -9.46
CA LYS A 438 -22.66 -9.09 -10.71
C LYS A 438 -23.99 -8.97 -11.46
N LEU A 439 -25.11 -9.13 -10.77
CA LEU A 439 -26.47 -9.04 -11.33
C LEU A 439 -26.85 -7.62 -11.84
N GLY A 440 -26.11 -6.58 -11.46
CA GLY A 440 -26.39 -5.18 -11.84
C GLY A 440 -27.24 -4.41 -10.81
N ILE A 441 -27.26 -4.90 -9.58
CA ILE A 441 -28.02 -4.38 -8.45
C ILE A 441 -27.04 -3.86 -7.40
N VAL A 442 -27.16 -2.59 -7.00
CA VAL A 442 -26.30 -2.01 -5.95
C VAL A 442 -27.07 -1.92 -4.63
N PRO A 443 -26.82 -2.80 -3.64
CA PRO A 443 -27.45 -2.72 -2.33
C PRO A 443 -26.95 -1.50 -1.56
N SER A 444 -27.82 -0.87 -0.77
CA SER A 444 -27.40 0.06 0.27
C SER A 444 -27.06 -0.72 1.53
N ILE A 445 -25.79 -0.65 1.96
CA ILE A 445 -25.22 -1.48 3.01
C ILE A 445 -24.99 -0.65 4.27
N TYR A 446 -25.69 -1.05 5.33
CA TYR A 446 -25.63 -0.45 6.66
C TYR A 446 -25.21 -1.48 7.71
N VAL A 447 -24.74 -1.03 8.87
CA VAL A 447 -24.56 -1.87 10.06
C VAL A 447 -25.34 -1.28 11.23
N ASP A 448 -26.07 -2.13 11.95
CA ASP A 448 -26.57 -1.85 13.28
C ASP A 448 -25.60 -2.49 14.28
N LYS A 449 -24.82 -1.65 14.98
CA LYS A 449 -23.80 -2.13 15.93
C LYS A 449 -24.47 -2.73 17.16
N ARG A 450 -23.99 -3.91 17.60
CA ARG A 450 -24.46 -4.66 18.77
C ARG A 450 -24.75 -3.78 19.97
N ASP A 451 -23.82 -2.86 20.27
CA ASP A 451 -23.88 -2.03 21.48
C ASP A 451 -24.78 -0.80 21.31
N SER A 452 -24.94 -0.30 20.07
CA SER A 452 -25.96 0.71 19.74
C SER A 452 -27.37 0.12 19.79
N TYR A 453 -27.55 -1.13 19.35
CA TYR A 453 -28.82 -1.85 19.53
C TYR A 453 -29.11 -2.07 21.02
N ASN A 454 -28.15 -2.62 21.78
CA ASN A 454 -28.35 -2.99 23.18
C ASN A 454 -28.59 -1.82 24.14
N SER A 455 -28.16 -0.60 23.80
CA SER A 455 -28.39 0.61 24.60
C SER A 455 -29.77 1.25 24.36
N ARG A 456 -30.48 0.91 23.28
CA ARG A 456 -31.81 1.47 23.00
C ARG A 456 -32.85 0.98 24.02
N PRO A 457 -33.80 1.84 24.46
CA PRO A 457 -34.76 1.48 25.50
C PRO A 457 -35.86 0.50 25.05
N LYS A 458 -36.14 0.38 23.75
CA LYS A 458 -37.34 -0.29 23.21
C LYS A 458 -37.04 -1.60 22.46
N HIS A 459 -36.40 -2.57 23.13
CA HIS A 459 -36.17 -3.92 22.58
C HIS A 459 -36.76 -5.01 23.48
N PHE A 460 -38.09 -5.09 23.49
CA PHE A 460 -38.85 -6.16 24.15
C PHE A 460 -39.76 -6.85 23.14
N ILE A 461 -39.83 -8.18 23.20
CA ILE A 461 -40.85 -9.00 22.53
C ILE A 461 -41.51 -9.81 23.64
N GLU A 462 -42.83 -9.75 23.78
CA GLU A 462 -43.60 -10.52 24.79
C GLU A 462 -42.98 -10.43 26.21
N LYS A 463 -42.70 -9.19 26.67
CA LYS A 463 -42.01 -8.85 27.95
C LYS A 463 -40.54 -9.31 28.07
N ARG A 464 -40.01 -10.11 27.14
CA ARG A 464 -38.59 -10.52 27.11
C ARG A 464 -37.71 -9.44 26.47
N LYS A 465 -36.72 -8.92 27.20
CA LYS A 465 -35.69 -8.03 26.63
C LYS A 465 -34.83 -8.80 25.61
N ILE A 466 -34.81 -8.31 24.38
CA ILE A 466 -33.94 -8.83 23.31
C ILE A 466 -32.57 -8.14 23.42
N LYS A 467 -31.49 -8.93 23.31
CA LYS A 467 -30.11 -8.43 23.26
C LYS A 467 -29.44 -8.93 21.98
N ALA A 468 -28.89 -8.02 21.19
CA ALA A 468 -27.99 -8.35 20.09
C ALA A 468 -26.71 -9.00 20.64
N ARG A 469 -26.27 -10.09 19.99
CA ARG A 469 -25.00 -10.79 20.31
C ARG A 469 -23.84 -10.38 19.40
N TYR A 470 -24.17 -9.89 18.21
CA TYR A 470 -23.25 -9.50 17.14
C TYR A 470 -23.81 -8.24 16.45
N ASP A 471 -22.98 -7.57 15.67
CA ASP A 471 -23.44 -6.53 14.73
C ASP A 471 -24.35 -7.15 13.67
N MET A 472 -25.38 -6.40 13.24
CA MET A 472 -26.30 -6.81 12.18
C MET A 472 -26.04 -5.98 10.94
N TYR A 473 -25.71 -6.64 9.82
CA TYR A 473 -25.54 -6.00 8.52
C TYR A 473 -26.88 -6.01 7.78
N SER A 474 -27.20 -4.93 7.07
CA SER A 474 -28.44 -4.80 6.27
C SER A 474 -28.08 -4.38 4.85
N LEU A 475 -28.50 -5.18 3.87
CA LEU A 475 -28.47 -4.89 2.44
C LEU A 475 -29.88 -4.46 2.02
N ASN A 476 -30.23 -3.18 2.21
CA ASN A 476 -31.54 -2.64 1.86
C ASN A 476 -31.46 -1.67 0.67
N ARG A 477 -32.58 -1.06 0.27
CA ARG A 477 -32.65 -0.05 -0.81
C ARG A 477 -31.88 -0.50 -2.06
N LEU A 478 -32.21 -1.69 -2.56
CA LEU A 478 -31.56 -2.34 -3.70
C LEU A 478 -31.73 -1.46 -4.93
N SER A 479 -30.64 -0.88 -5.43
CA SER A 479 -30.68 0.00 -6.60
C SER A 479 -30.44 -0.83 -7.87
N PHE A 480 -31.52 -1.23 -8.53
CA PHE A 480 -31.46 -1.94 -9.82
C PHE A 480 -31.04 -0.97 -10.92
N TYR A 481 -29.91 -1.24 -11.58
CA TYR A 481 -29.51 -0.60 -12.84
C TYR A 481 -29.72 -1.54 -14.03
N GLU A 482 -29.69 -2.85 -13.78
CA GLU A 482 -30.11 -3.93 -14.67
C GLU A 482 -31.08 -4.81 -13.88
N ASP A 483 -32.15 -5.31 -14.51
CA ASP A 483 -32.99 -6.37 -13.94
C ASP A 483 -33.03 -7.56 -14.92
N ARG A 484 -31.93 -8.31 -14.96
CA ARG A 484 -31.71 -9.40 -15.95
C ARG A 484 -32.61 -10.63 -15.74
N PHE A 485 -33.39 -10.65 -14.66
CA PHE A 485 -34.15 -11.82 -14.21
C PHE A 485 -35.55 -11.45 -13.70
N ASN A 486 -36.05 -10.27 -14.08
CA ASN A 486 -37.39 -9.74 -13.74
C ASN A 486 -37.71 -9.78 -12.24
N LEU A 487 -36.72 -9.57 -11.37
CA LEU A 487 -36.96 -9.63 -9.92
C LEU A 487 -37.93 -8.55 -9.46
N LEU A 488 -38.03 -7.40 -10.15
CA LEU A 488 -38.99 -6.35 -9.83
C LEU A 488 -40.45 -6.70 -10.16
N GLU A 489 -40.69 -7.82 -10.86
CA GLU A 489 -42.03 -8.39 -11.12
C GLU A 489 -42.44 -9.42 -10.05
N GLU A 490 -41.49 -9.91 -9.24
CA GLU A 490 -41.76 -10.86 -8.14
C GLU A 490 -42.38 -10.15 -6.93
N ALA A 491 -43.39 -10.77 -6.31
CA ALA A 491 -44.17 -10.17 -5.21
C ALA A 491 -43.29 -9.76 -4.01
N GLU A 492 -42.26 -10.56 -3.72
CA GLU A 492 -41.26 -10.34 -2.66
C GLU A 492 -40.41 -9.08 -2.86
N PHE A 493 -40.45 -8.49 -4.05
CA PHE A 493 -39.77 -7.26 -4.43
C PHE A 493 -40.73 -6.10 -4.74
N THR A 494 -42.04 -6.22 -4.45
CA THR A 494 -43.02 -5.14 -4.70
C THR A 494 -42.61 -3.81 -4.05
N GLU A 495 -42.19 -3.84 -2.77
CA GLU A 495 -41.63 -2.68 -2.06
C GLU A 495 -40.39 -2.10 -2.78
N VAL A 496 -39.57 -2.97 -3.37
CA VAL A 496 -38.32 -2.66 -4.07
C VAL A 496 -38.61 -2.00 -5.42
N ALA A 497 -39.58 -2.51 -6.17
CA ALA A 497 -40.03 -1.95 -7.44
C ALA A 497 -40.56 -0.52 -7.28
N GLN A 498 -41.32 -0.25 -6.20
CA GLN A 498 -41.87 1.08 -5.92
C GLN A 498 -40.78 2.17 -5.84
N TYR A 499 -39.75 1.99 -5.01
CA TYR A 499 -38.67 3.00 -4.91
C TYR A 499 -37.66 2.95 -6.07
N ASN A 500 -37.59 1.85 -6.83
CA ASN A 500 -36.71 1.78 -8.00
C ASN A 500 -37.16 2.65 -9.18
N LYS A 501 -38.40 3.17 -9.18
CA LYS A 501 -38.89 4.18 -10.12
C LYS A 501 -38.18 5.55 -9.99
N GLY A 502 -37.45 5.80 -8.90
CA GLY A 502 -36.72 7.05 -8.65
C GLY A 502 -35.35 7.18 -9.34
N LYS A 503 -34.85 8.42 -9.46
CA LYS A 503 -33.50 8.73 -10.00
C LYS A 503 -32.41 8.03 -9.18
N LYS A 504 -31.53 7.26 -9.85
CA LYS A 504 -30.39 6.57 -9.21
C LYS A 504 -29.28 7.56 -8.82
N TYR A 505 -28.56 7.25 -7.73
CA TYR A 505 -27.44 8.08 -7.26
C TYR A 505 -26.17 7.90 -8.10
N GLY A 506 -25.75 6.66 -8.35
CA GLY A 506 -24.56 6.34 -9.13
C GLY A 506 -24.86 6.02 -10.60
N TRP A 507 -23.95 5.27 -11.21
CA TRP A 507 -24.14 4.51 -12.46
C TRP A 507 -23.26 3.25 -12.42
N ILE A 508 -23.37 2.39 -13.43
CA ILE A 508 -22.53 1.19 -13.58
C ILE A 508 -22.07 1.04 -15.04
N ASP A 509 -21.04 0.24 -15.27
CA ASP A 509 -20.71 -0.35 -16.58
C ASP A 509 -20.55 -1.88 -16.46
N ASN A 510 -20.02 -2.54 -17.48
CA ASN A 510 -19.82 -4.00 -17.48
C ASN A 510 -18.91 -4.51 -16.35
N ASN A 511 -17.92 -3.72 -15.91
CA ASN A 511 -16.87 -4.12 -14.96
C ASN A 511 -16.95 -3.39 -13.61
N TYR A 512 -17.54 -2.20 -13.57
CA TYR A 512 -17.47 -1.29 -12.42
C TYR A 512 -18.83 -0.71 -12.02
N ILE A 513 -18.91 -0.29 -10.76
CA ILE A 513 -19.94 0.60 -10.23
C ILE A 513 -19.29 1.93 -9.85
N TYR A 514 -20.06 3.00 -10.00
CA TYR A 514 -19.62 4.38 -9.84
C TYR A 514 -20.48 5.06 -8.78
N LEU A 515 -19.89 5.25 -7.59
CA LEU A 515 -20.61 5.65 -6.39
C LEU A 515 -20.19 7.06 -5.93
N PRO A 516 -21.07 8.07 -6.03
CA PRO A 516 -20.77 9.42 -5.53
C PRO A 516 -20.52 9.44 -4.02
N ILE A 517 -19.48 10.12 -3.57
CA ILE A 517 -19.23 10.43 -2.17
C ILE A 517 -20.34 11.35 -1.67
N TYR A 518 -21.03 10.96 -0.60
CA TYR A 518 -22.09 11.79 0.02
C TYR A 518 -21.65 12.44 1.32
N ASP A 519 -20.63 11.90 1.96
CA ASP A 519 -20.13 12.28 3.28
C ASP A 519 -18.65 11.92 3.42
N ILE A 520 -17.93 12.72 4.19
CA ILE A 520 -16.51 12.57 4.54
C ILE A 520 -16.38 13.04 5.98
N GLU A 521 -16.27 12.12 6.92
CA GLU A 521 -16.02 12.48 8.32
C GLU A 521 -14.52 12.50 8.60
N ILE A 522 -14.05 13.59 9.21
CA ILE A 522 -12.67 13.72 9.68
C ILE A 522 -12.66 13.55 11.20
N LYS A 523 -11.84 12.62 11.71
CA LYS A 523 -11.68 12.34 13.17
C LYS A 523 -10.19 12.23 13.49
N ASP A 524 -9.78 12.38 14.73
CA ASP A 524 -8.40 12.09 15.12
C ASP A 524 -8.22 10.58 15.45
N TYR A 525 -7.04 10.04 15.19
CA TYR A 525 -6.70 8.62 15.38
C TYR A 525 -5.24 8.46 15.82
N GLN A 526 -5.04 7.58 16.79
CA GLN A 526 -3.74 7.17 17.29
C GLN A 526 -3.68 5.63 17.33
N GLY A 527 -2.67 5.04 16.70
CA GLY A 527 -2.53 3.58 16.61
C GLY A 527 -1.58 3.14 15.50
N GLU A 528 -1.38 1.83 15.36
CA GLU A 528 -0.68 1.29 14.19
C GLU A 528 -1.47 1.57 12.90
N VAL A 529 -0.78 1.57 11.76
CA VAL A 529 -1.35 1.77 10.43
C VAL A 529 -0.46 1.02 9.38
N TYR A 530 -1.06 0.33 8.39
CA TYR A 530 -0.44 -0.68 7.52
C TYR A 530 -0.51 -0.34 6.02
N ASN A 531 0.24 -1.02 5.15
CA ASN A 531 0.02 -0.96 3.68
C ASN A 531 0.52 -2.25 3.00
N LEU A 532 0.16 -2.45 1.73
CA LEU A 532 0.70 -3.53 0.89
C LEU A 532 1.67 -3.01 -0.19
N LYS A 533 2.57 -3.86 -0.68
CA LYS A 533 3.14 -3.78 -2.04
C LYS A 533 2.56 -4.94 -2.85
N VAL A 534 1.52 -4.70 -3.62
CA VAL A 534 0.91 -5.65 -4.56
C VAL A 534 1.64 -5.63 -5.90
N GLU A 535 1.80 -6.80 -6.51
CA GLU A 535 2.44 -7.00 -7.82
C GLU A 535 1.62 -6.39 -8.99
N GLU A 536 2.32 -5.91 -10.03
CA GLU A 536 1.80 -5.38 -11.30
C GLU A 536 0.91 -4.12 -11.18
N ASP A 537 -0.32 -4.26 -10.67
CA ASP A 537 -1.32 -3.19 -10.66
C ASP A 537 -1.16 -2.22 -9.49
N ASN A 538 -0.18 -2.47 -8.62
CA ASN A 538 0.19 -1.64 -7.48
C ASN A 538 -0.98 -1.23 -6.55
N SER A 539 -2.02 -2.05 -6.46
CA SER A 539 -3.31 -1.68 -5.84
C SER A 539 -4.09 -2.86 -5.30
N TYR A 540 -5.04 -2.58 -4.42
CA TYR A 540 -5.90 -3.57 -3.78
C TYR A 540 -7.31 -3.04 -3.50
N VAL A 541 -8.29 -3.95 -3.49
CA VAL A 541 -9.70 -3.65 -3.24
C VAL A 541 -10.01 -3.90 -1.76
N CYS A 542 -10.25 -2.81 -1.03
CA CYS A 542 -10.83 -2.82 0.31
C CYS A 542 -12.32 -3.17 0.24
N GLU A 543 -12.97 -3.34 1.39
CA GLU A 543 -14.37 -3.77 1.46
C GLU A 543 -15.35 -2.88 0.65
N PHE A 544 -15.12 -1.55 0.62
CA PHE A 544 -16.03 -0.58 -0.03
C PHE A 544 -15.33 0.47 -0.92
N ALA A 545 -14.02 0.37 -1.13
CA ALA A 545 -13.23 1.26 -1.99
C ALA A 545 -11.98 0.53 -2.54
N VAL A 546 -11.30 1.12 -3.51
CA VAL A 546 -10.13 0.55 -4.21
C VAL A 546 -8.93 1.48 -4.04
N VAL A 547 -7.75 0.96 -3.65
CA VAL A 547 -6.63 1.75 -3.11
C VAL A 547 -5.23 1.28 -3.59
N HIS A 548 -4.11 1.94 -3.24
CA HIS A 548 -2.79 1.79 -3.91
C HIS A 548 -1.53 1.65 -2.98
N ASN A 549 -0.36 1.35 -3.57
CA ASN A 549 0.91 0.83 -3.00
C ASN A 549 1.97 1.82 -2.40
N CYS A 550 3.12 1.23 -1.97
CA CYS A 550 4.41 1.79 -1.46
C CYS A 550 5.70 1.44 -2.29
N TRP A 551 6.65 2.37 -2.58
CA TRP A 551 8.11 2.32 -2.20
C TRP A 551 9.00 3.58 -2.49
N THR A 552 10.14 3.73 -1.77
CA THR A 552 11.22 4.80 -1.82
C THR A 552 12.33 4.55 -2.86
N PRO A 553 13.11 5.52 -3.42
CA PRO A 553 12.98 6.99 -3.54
C PRO A 553 12.12 7.45 -4.74
N TRP A 554 11.39 6.50 -5.31
CA TRP A 554 10.03 6.73 -5.80
C TRP A 554 9.17 7.48 -4.71
N TYR A 555 9.62 7.55 -3.45
CA TYR A 555 9.18 8.47 -2.37
C TYR A 555 9.85 9.87 -2.29
N ALA A 556 10.88 10.27 -3.05
CA ALA A 556 11.49 11.62 -2.87
C ALA A 556 10.46 12.74 -3.16
N ILE A 557 10.71 14.02 -2.83
CA ILE A 557 9.67 15.07 -2.96
C ILE A 557 9.10 15.23 -4.37
N PHE A 558 9.87 14.90 -5.40
CA PHE A 558 9.37 14.82 -6.75
C PHE A 558 9.22 13.39 -7.28
N GLY A 559 9.60 12.37 -6.50
CA GLY A 559 9.45 10.95 -6.84
C GLY A 559 7.99 10.52 -7.05
N SER A 560 7.80 9.49 -7.88
CA SER A 560 6.51 9.06 -8.44
C SER A 560 5.48 8.47 -7.43
N GLN A 561 5.67 8.65 -6.12
CA GLN A 561 4.75 8.37 -5.01
C GLN A 561 4.64 9.53 -4.00
N SER A 562 5.39 10.63 -4.13
CA SER A 562 5.08 11.87 -3.42
C SER A 562 3.81 12.52 -3.97
N GLY A 563 3.63 12.35 -5.29
CA GLY A 563 2.65 13.04 -6.09
C GLY A 563 2.86 14.56 -6.18
N PHE A 564 3.81 15.17 -5.47
CA PHE A 564 4.01 16.61 -5.62
C PHE A 564 4.57 16.92 -7.00
N ASP A 565 3.92 17.86 -7.68
CA ASP A 565 4.42 18.46 -8.92
C ASP A 565 5.07 19.84 -8.63
N SER A 566 4.96 20.35 -7.40
CA SER A 566 5.72 21.52 -6.92
C SER A 566 5.91 21.51 -5.39
N LEU A 567 6.96 22.18 -4.90
CA LEU A 567 7.15 22.44 -3.46
C LEU A 567 6.05 23.31 -2.85
N LYS A 568 5.43 24.19 -3.64
CA LYS A 568 4.31 25.05 -3.20
C LYS A 568 3.06 24.25 -2.86
N GLU A 569 2.81 23.14 -3.57
CA GLU A 569 1.76 22.17 -3.23
C GLU A 569 2.07 21.44 -1.91
N CYS A 570 3.34 21.33 -1.52
CA CYS A 570 3.79 20.65 -0.30
C CYS A 570 3.74 21.51 0.95
N PHE A 571 4.33 22.71 0.91
CA PHE A 571 4.54 23.54 2.10
C PHE A 571 3.68 24.81 2.15
N GLU A 572 2.91 25.10 1.10
CA GLU A 572 2.03 26.29 1.02
C GLU A 572 2.81 27.59 1.31
N GLU A 573 2.42 28.37 2.31
CA GLU A 573 3.08 29.60 2.72
C GLU A 573 4.46 29.39 3.37
N LEU A 574 4.77 28.19 3.87
CA LEU A 574 6.09 27.84 4.42
C LEU A 574 7.08 27.36 3.34
N THR A 575 6.70 27.36 2.07
CA THR A 575 7.61 27.05 0.94
C THR A 575 8.89 27.89 0.89
N PRO A 576 8.90 29.20 1.28
CA PRO A 576 10.13 29.99 1.36
C PRO A 576 11.14 29.48 2.41
N GLU A 577 10.71 28.72 3.41
CA GLU A 577 11.58 28.13 4.44
C GLU A 577 12.33 26.88 3.96
N ILE A 578 12.03 26.39 2.75
CA ILE A 578 12.76 25.30 2.12
C ILE A 578 13.78 25.88 1.16
N TYR A 579 15.05 25.55 1.40
CA TYR A 579 16.18 26.05 0.62
C TYR A 579 16.94 24.94 -0.11
N ALA A 580 16.77 23.67 0.26
CA ALA A 580 17.48 22.54 -0.33
C ALA A 580 16.61 21.30 -0.57
N LEU A 581 17.08 20.43 -1.45
CA LEU A 581 16.43 19.20 -1.89
C LEU A 581 17.47 18.09 -2.07
N GLU A 582 17.14 16.87 -1.68
CA GLU A 582 18.03 15.72 -1.86
C GLU A 582 17.86 15.07 -3.25
N THR A 583 19.00 14.76 -3.89
CA THR A 583 19.07 13.98 -5.14
C THR A 583 18.90 12.48 -4.85
N GLY A 584 19.84 11.91 -4.09
CA GLY A 584 19.91 10.52 -3.65
C GLY A 584 20.10 9.50 -4.79
N LEU A 585 20.53 8.29 -4.41
CA LEU A 585 21.11 7.17 -5.19
C LEU A 585 20.44 6.68 -6.51
N SER A 586 19.65 7.48 -7.23
CA SER A 586 19.09 7.22 -8.57
C SER A 586 18.81 8.51 -9.36
N SER A 587 19.17 9.70 -8.84
CA SER A 587 19.26 10.95 -9.60
C SER A 587 20.49 11.76 -9.20
N ASP A 588 20.91 12.70 -10.06
CA ASP A 588 22.01 13.62 -9.81
C ASP A 588 21.58 15.09 -10.09
N PRO A 589 22.45 16.08 -9.89
CA PRO A 589 22.12 17.47 -10.20
C PRO A 589 21.87 17.73 -11.68
N GLU A 590 22.58 17.06 -12.60
CA GLU A 590 22.39 17.25 -14.05
C GLU A 590 20.99 16.88 -14.49
N MET A 591 20.49 15.70 -14.08
CA MET A 591 19.10 15.30 -14.28
C MET A 591 18.14 16.38 -13.77
N ASN A 592 18.33 16.85 -12.53
CA ASN A 592 17.42 17.80 -11.89
C ASN A 592 17.51 19.23 -12.46
N TRP A 593 18.63 19.62 -13.08
CA TRP A 593 18.77 20.91 -13.81
C TRP A 593 17.88 20.99 -15.06
N ARG A 594 17.24 19.90 -15.48
CA ARG A 594 16.18 19.92 -16.51
C ARG A 594 14.84 20.50 -16.03
N VAL A 595 14.68 20.78 -14.74
CA VAL A 595 13.43 21.26 -14.11
C VAL A 595 13.65 22.67 -13.53
N SER A 596 13.31 23.72 -14.28
CA SER A 596 13.62 25.12 -13.91
C SER A 596 13.02 25.58 -12.58
N SER A 597 11.90 25.00 -12.17
CA SER A 597 11.29 25.30 -10.86
C SER A 597 12.16 24.88 -9.66
N LEU A 598 13.21 24.07 -9.90
CA LEU A 598 14.17 23.65 -8.88
C LEU A 598 15.37 24.60 -8.76
N ASP A 599 15.64 25.46 -9.75
CA ASP A 599 16.83 26.33 -9.84
C ASP A 599 17.09 27.18 -8.58
N ARG A 600 16.03 27.59 -7.88
CA ARG A 600 16.10 28.39 -6.65
C ARG A 600 16.57 27.62 -5.42
N TYR A 601 16.49 26.29 -5.42
CA TYR A 601 16.89 25.45 -4.30
C TYR A 601 18.29 24.88 -4.52
N THR A 602 18.95 24.51 -3.44
CA THR A 602 20.27 23.86 -3.45
C THR A 602 20.08 22.36 -3.48
N LEU A 603 20.63 21.70 -4.49
CA LEU A 603 20.64 20.25 -4.53
C LEU A 603 21.75 19.75 -3.59
N ILE A 604 21.40 18.82 -2.71
CA ILE A 604 22.30 18.16 -1.76
C ILE A 604 22.27 16.65 -1.97
N SER A 605 23.35 15.97 -1.61
CA SER A 605 23.48 14.52 -1.74
C SER A 605 24.09 13.93 -0.46
N ASN A 606 23.44 12.93 0.14
CA ASN A 606 23.81 12.41 1.47
C ASN A 606 23.75 10.88 1.52
N SER A 607 24.89 10.23 1.74
CA SER A 607 24.93 8.78 1.86
C SER A 607 24.24 8.25 3.13
N ASP A 608 23.45 7.19 2.95
CA ASP A 608 23.05 6.24 4.00
C ASP A 608 24.20 5.95 4.98
N ALA A 609 23.99 6.21 6.28
CA ALA A 609 24.97 5.91 7.35
C ALA A 609 24.86 4.47 7.90
N HIS A 610 23.78 3.76 7.59
CA HIS A 610 23.43 2.42 8.10
C HIS A 610 24.42 1.29 7.79
N SER A 611 25.50 1.55 7.05
CA SER A 611 26.55 0.59 6.72
C SER A 611 27.87 1.34 6.55
N PRO A 612 28.73 1.44 7.59
CA PRO A 612 29.86 2.36 7.61
C PRO A 612 30.84 2.26 6.43
N GLU A 613 31.05 1.07 5.85
CA GLU A 613 31.90 0.91 4.65
C GLU A 613 31.33 1.56 3.38
N ASN A 614 30.01 1.80 3.35
CA ASN A 614 29.26 2.41 2.25
C ASN A 614 29.02 3.91 2.46
N LEU A 615 29.56 4.50 3.54
CA LEU A 615 29.61 5.96 3.73
C LEU A 615 30.34 6.64 2.58
N GLY A 616 30.01 7.90 2.33
CA GLY A 616 30.69 8.74 1.34
C GLY A 616 30.46 8.34 -0.12
N ARG A 617 29.45 7.52 -0.44
CA ARG A 617 28.99 7.36 -1.84
C ARG A 617 28.34 8.63 -2.39
N GLU A 618 27.80 9.43 -1.48
CA GLU A 618 27.09 10.69 -1.70
C GLU A 618 27.48 11.64 -0.57
N ALA A 619 27.87 12.88 -0.90
CA ALA A 619 28.29 13.91 0.06
C ALA A 619 28.21 15.33 -0.52
N ASN A 620 28.40 16.34 0.33
CA ASN A 620 28.39 17.76 -0.04
C ASN A 620 29.76 18.39 0.28
N VAL A 621 30.36 19.10 -0.67
CA VAL A 621 31.69 19.72 -0.52
C VAL A 621 31.56 21.23 -0.45
N PHE A 622 31.99 21.78 0.69
CA PHE A 622 32.04 23.20 0.98
C PHE A 622 33.48 23.71 0.96
N ASP A 623 33.64 24.99 0.69
CA ASP A 623 34.93 25.67 0.60
C ASP A 623 34.91 26.98 1.38
N PHE A 624 35.48 26.94 2.58
CA PHE A 624 35.56 28.07 3.50
C PHE A 624 36.96 28.69 3.52
N SER A 625 37.85 28.38 2.57
CA SER A 625 39.27 28.78 2.62
C SER A 625 39.49 30.30 2.53
N ALA A 626 38.47 31.06 2.12
CA ALA A 626 38.49 32.52 1.99
C ALA A 626 37.71 33.25 3.10
N GLU A 627 37.18 32.53 4.10
CA GLU A 627 36.49 33.13 5.25
C GLU A 627 37.32 33.06 6.53
N GLU A 628 37.29 34.13 7.32
CA GLU A 628 37.81 34.11 8.69
C GLU A 628 36.88 33.31 9.63
N GLY A 629 37.47 32.72 10.67
CA GLY A 629 36.76 31.97 11.71
C GLY A 629 36.38 30.54 11.34
N GLU A 630 36.23 29.70 12.37
CA GLU A 630 36.02 28.26 12.27
C GLU A 630 34.78 27.85 11.44
N ILE A 631 34.84 26.61 10.92
CA ILE A 631 33.68 25.95 10.33
C ILE A 631 32.60 25.72 11.40
N SER A 632 31.36 26.02 11.07
CA SER A 632 30.24 26.05 12.02
C SER A 632 28.95 25.57 11.38
N TYR A 633 27.98 25.16 12.21
CA TYR A 633 26.63 24.84 11.76
C TYR A 633 26.03 25.98 10.92
N GLN A 634 26.18 27.23 11.39
CA GLN A 634 25.62 28.38 10.71
C GLN A 634 26.31 28.66 9.37
N LYS A 635 27.64 28.51 9.26
CA LYS A 635 28.35 28.60 7.97
C LYS A 635 27.85 27.53 6.98
N ILE A 636 27.69 26.28 7.41
CA ILE A 636 27.18 25.18 6.56
C ILE A 636 25.75 25.48 6.10
N ILE A 637 24.83 25.76 7.02
CA ILE A 637 23.43 26.04 6.66
C ILE A 637 23.30 27.31 5.82
N ASN A 638 24.08 28.37 6.08
CA ASN A 638 24.12 29.56 5.21
C ASN A 638 24.62 29.23 3.80
N SER A 639 25.65 28.38 3.68
CA SER A 639 26.17 27.93 2.38
C SER A 639 25.12 27.14 1.61
N ILE A 640 24.36 26.27 2.29
CA ILE A 640 23.22 25.56 1.69
C ILE A 640 22.09 26.54 1.30
N LYS A 641 21.80 27.55 2.14
CA LYS A 641 20.72 28.54 1.88
C LYS A 641 21.05 29.54 0.77
N THR A 642 22.32 29.90 0.59
CA THR A 642 22.77 30.96 -0.35
C THR A 642 23.50 30.44 -1.58
N LYS A 643 23.97 29.18 -1.56
CA LYS A 643 24.88 28.54 -2.53
C LYS A 643 26.31 29.07 -2.54
N ASN A 644 26.60 30.16 -1.83
CA ASN A 644 27.96 30.61 -1.56
C ASN A 644 28.73 29.51 -0.81
N ASN A 645 30.04 29.41 -1.04
CA ASN A 645 30.93 28.41 -0.44
C ASN A 645 30.55 26.93 -0.72
N PHE A 646 29.51 26.63 -1.48
CA PHE A 646 29.10 25.27 -1.82
C PHE A 646 29.67 24.90 -3.21
N LYS A 647 30.79 24.18 -3.20
CA LYS A 647 31.62 23.93 -4.39
C LYS A 647 30.99 22.89 -5.32
N TYR A 648 30.69 21.72 -4.78
CA TYR A 648 30.01 20.63 -5.49
C TYR A 648 29.39 19.59 -4.57
N THR A 649 28.45 18.80 -5.08
CA THR A 649 28.10 17.50 -4.49
C THR A 649 29.02 16.40 -5.03
N ILE A 650 29.30 15.40 -4.21
CA ILE A 650 29.85 14.11 -4.63
C ILE A 650 28.65 13.20 -4.81
N GLU A 651 28.51 12.61 -5.99
CA GLU A 651 27.34 11.81 -6.36
C GLU A 651 27.73 10.35 -6.59
N PHE A 652 26.82 9.45 -6.25
CA PHE A 652 26.83 8.10 -6.77
C PHE A 652 26.35 8.15 -8.23
N PHE A 653 26.92 7.35 -9.14
CA PHE A 653 26.41 7.31 -10.52
C PHE A 653 24.92 6.90 -10.51
N PRO A 654 23.99 7.75 -10.99
CA PRO A 654 22.58 7.50 -10.82
C PRO A 654 22.14 6.24 -11.59
N GLU A 655 22.84 5.88 -12.67
CA GLU A 655 22.63 4.62 -13.39
C GLU A 655 22.91 3.37 -12.55
N GLU A 656 23.79 3.41 -11.54
CA GLU A 656 23.94 2.28 -10.62
C GLU A 656 22.72 2.16 -9.68
N GLY A 657 21.93 3.21 -9.56
CA GLY A 657 20.71 3.28 -8.77
C GLY A 657 19.66 2.23 -9.12
N LYS A 658 19.09 1.58 -8.08
CA LYS A 658 18.11 0.48 -8.17
C LYS A 658 16.85 0.78 -9.00
N TYR A 659 16.57 2.05 -9.25
CA TYR A 659 15.31 2.55 -9.78
C TYR A 659 15.52 3.73 -10.75
N HIS A 660 16.68 3.82 -11.39
CA HIS A 660 17.00 4.92 -12.29
C HIS A 660 16.19 4.86 -13.59
N PHE A 661 16.25 3.73 -14.30
CA PHE A 661 15.48 3.47 -15.51
C PHE A 661 14.13 2.79 -15.21
N ASP A 662 13.25 2.83 -16.21
CA ASP A 662 12.00 2.07 -16.19
C ASP A 662 12.28 0.58 -16.33
N GLY A 663 11.53 -0.26 -15.61
CA GLY A 663 11.95 -1.63 -15.36
C GLY A 663 10.86 -2.68 -15.33
N HIS A 664 11.21 -3.89 -15.78
CA HIS A 664 10.52 -5.11 -15.35
C HIS A 664 11.54 -6.22 -15.09
N ARG A 665 11.95 -6.35 -13.82
CA ARG A 665 13.03 -7.23 -13.35
C ARG A 665 12.89 -8.68 -13.78
N LEU A 666 11.65 -9.17 -13.87
CA LEU A 666 11.35 -10.57 -14.20
C LEU A 666 11.56 -10.88 -15.68
N CYS A 667 11.50 -9.86 -16.55
CA CYS A 667 11.79 -10.01 -17.97
C CYS A 667 13.24 -9.65 -18.33
N GLN A 668 13.98 -9.07 -17.37
CA GLN A 668 15.27 -8.41 -17.56
C GLN A 668 15.20 -7.26 -18.58
N ILE A 669 14.12 -6.47 -18.51
CA ILE A 669 13.90 -5.28 -19.34
C ILE A 669 14.19 -4.04 -18.50
N SER A 670 15.15 -3.24 -18.96
CA SER A 670 15.43 -1.86 -18.55
C SER A 670 15.19 -0.97 -19.77
N LEU A 671 14.52 0.17 -19.61
CA LEU A 671 14.16 1.07 -20.70
C LEU A 671 14.32 2.53 -20.28
N SER A 672 14.75 3.36 -21.22
CA SER A 672 14.72 4.82 -21.08
C SER A 672 13.28 5.35 -21.10
N PRO A 673 13.03 6.58 -20.62
CA PRO A 673 11.68 7.17 -20.64
C PRO A 673 11.09 7.22 -22.05
N GLU A 674 11.89 7.52 -23.07
CA GLU A 674 11.42 7.58 -24.46
C GLU A 674 10.98 6.21 -24.97
N GLU A 675 11.76 5.16 -24.72
CA GLU A 675 11.37 3.78 -25.07
C GLU A 675 10.13 3.34 -24.32
N THR A 676 10.01 3.67 -23.03
CA THR A 676 8.79 3.42 -22.25
C THR A 676 7.58 4.16 -22.81
N ARG A 677 7.74 5.41 -23.29
CA ARG A 677 6.67 6.14 -23.99
C ARG A 677 6.32 5.46 -25.32
N ARG A 678 7.30 5.02 -26.12
CA ARG A 678 7.08 4.23 -27.36
C ARG A 678 6.31 2.93 -27.09
N TYR A 679 6.69 2.19 -26.04
CA TYR A 679 5.99 0.99 -25.56
C TYR A 679 4.79 1.29 -24.63
N LYS A 680 4.31 2.54 -24.55
CA LYS A 680 3.08 2.95 -23.83
C LYS A 680 3.03 2.49 -22.36
N GLY A 681 4.18 2.45 -21.68
CA GLY A 681 4.31 2.06 -20.27
C GLY A 681 4.26 0.54 -20.01
N ILE A 682 4.28 -0.32 -21.04
CA ILE A 682 4.28 -1.78 -20.89
C ILE A 682 5.58 -2.44 -21.36
N CYS A 683 5.97 -3.52 -20.68
CA CYS A 683 7.14 -4.33 -20.98
C CYS A 683 6.95 -5.08 -22.32
N PRO A 684 7.79 -4.86 -23.36
CA PRO A 684 7.62 -5.49 -24.67
C PRO A 684 7.70 -7.03 -24.63
N LYS A 685 8.37 -7.59 -23.63
CA LYS A 685 8.56 -9.05 -23.47
C LYS A 685 7.38 -9.77 -22.79
N CYS A 686 6.42 -9.05 -22.19
CA CYS A 686 5.30 -9.70 -21.47
C CYS A 686 3.99 -8.89 -21.32
N GLY A 687 3.92 -7.66 -21.84
CA GLY A 687 2.71 -6.81 -21.79
C GLY A 687 2.32 -6.26 -20.42
N ARG A 688 3.09 -6.52 -19.36
CA ARG A 688 2.85 -5.98 -18.01
C ARG A 688 3.33 -4.53 -17.90
N PRO A 689 2.71 -3.68 -17.05
CA PRO A 689 3.24 -2.34 -16.76
C PRO A 689 4.69 -2.38 -16.28
N LEU A 690 5.48 -1.40 -16.70
CA LEU A 690 6.81 -1.15 -16.19
C LEU A 690 6.74 -0.48 -14.80
N THR A 691 7.69 -0.82 -13.93
CA THR A 691 8.09 0.04 -12.81
C THR A 691 8.65 1.33 -13.41
N ILE A 692 8.13 2.48 -12.98
CA ILE A 692 8.60 3.79 -13.48
C ILE A 692 9.83 4.23 -12.70
N GLY A 693 10.90 4.58 -13.42
CA GLY A 693 12.18 5.02 -12.88
C GLY A 693 12.21 6.49 -12.48
N VAL A 694 13.26 6.86 -11.75
CA VAL A 694 13.50 8.25 -11.33
C VAL A 694 13.80 9.15 -12.54
N LEU A 695 14.52 8.66 -13.55
CA LEU A 695 14.78 9.40 -14.78
C LEU A 695 13.49 9.76 -15.52
N HIS A 696 12.50 8.86 -15.58
CA HIS A 696 11.20 9.13 -16.19
C HIS A 696 10.43 10.20 -15.42
N ARG A 697 10.50 10.19 -14.08
CA ARG A 697 9.82 11.21 -13.27
C ARG A 697 10.48 12.58 -13.35
N VAL A 698 11.80 12.65 -13.55
CA VAL A 698 12.50 13.89 -13.93
C VAL A 698 12.04 14.34 -15.33
N ASP A 699 11.97 13.43 -16.30
CA ASP A 699 11.52 13.70 -17.66
C ASP A 699 10.08 14.27 -17.70
N ASP A 700 9.15 13.68 -16.94
CA ASP A 700 7.76 14.15 -16.78
C ASP A 700 7.61 15.52 -16.09
N LEU A 701 8.63 15.96 -15.33
CA LEU A 701 8.65 17.27 -14.66
C LEU A 701 9.50 18.31 -15.40
N SER A 702 10.29 17.88 -16.39
CA SER A 702 11.22 18.75 -17.10
C SER A 702 10.51 19.70 -18.06
N ASP A 703 10.83 20.98 -17.95
CA ASP A 703 10.53 22.01 -18.94
C ASP A 703 11.72 22.28 -19.88
N ARG A 704 12.90 21.73 -19.56
CA ARG A 704 14.10 21.77 -20.41
C ARG A 704 14.41 20.39 -20.99
N LYS A 705 14.68 20.36 -22.30
CA LYS A 705 15.12 19.13 -23.00
C LYS A 705 16.52 18.72 -22.57
N GLU A 706 17.47 19.64 -22.64
CA GLU A 706 18.86 19.46 -22.20
C GLU A 706 19.05 20.06 -20.79
N PRO A 707 19.98 19.55 -19.97
CA PRO A 707 20.27 20.11 -18.65
C PRO A 707 20.94 21.49 -18.78
N ILE A 708 20.41 22.50 -18.08
CA ILE A 708 21.01 23.84 -18.03
C ILE A 708 21.38 24.14 -16.59
N LYS A 709 22.67 24.09 -16.27
CA LYS A 709 23.17 24.40 -14.93
C LYS A 709 22.77 25.85 -14.53
N PRO A 710 22.02 26.05 -13.45
CA PRO A 710 21.71 27.40 -12.97
C PRO A 710 22.99 28.11 -12.52
N GLY A 711 23.16 29.39 -12.86
CA GLY A 711 24.46 30.09 -12.72
C GLY A 711 25.08 30.07 -11.33
N ALA A 712 24.26 30.10 -10.27
CA ALA A 712 24.69 30.03 -8.88
C ALA A 712 24.62 28.61 -8.26
N ALA A 713 24.33 27.55 -9.03
CA ALA A 713 24.29 26.19 -8.50
C ALA A 713 25.71 25.64 -8.22
N PRO A 714 25.89 24.82 -7.17
CA PRO A 714 27.06 23.95 -7.04
C PRO A 714 27.26 23.09 -8.29
N SER A 715 28.50 22.68 -8.56
CA SER A 715 28.77 21.62 -9.53
C SER A 715 28.53 20.23 -8.91
N PHE A 716 28.85 19.15 -9.61
CA PHE A 716 28.86 17.80 -9.03
C PHE A 716 30.05 16.99 -9.56
N ARG A 717 30.41 15.92 -8.85
CA ARG A 717 31.41 14.94 -9.27
C ARG A 717 30.90 13.53 -8.96
N SER A 718 30.62 12.72 -9.98
CA SER A 718 30.21 11.33 -9.80
C SER A 718 31.40 10.42 -9.49
N ILE A 719 31.25 9.48 -8.57
CA ILE A 719 32.30 8.52 -8.18
C ILE A 719 31.86 7.06 -8.28
N ILE A 720 32.83 6.19 -8.57
CA ILE A 720 32.74 4.75 -8.29
C ILE A 720 33.43 4.52 -6.92
N PRO A 721 32.85 3.78 -5.97
CA PRO A 721 33.50 3.52 -4.68
C PRO A 721 34.86 2.81 -4.87
N PHE A 722 35.87 3.21 -4.08
CA PHE A 722 37.26 2.79 -4.34
C PHE A 722 37.46 1.27 -4.22
N LYS A 723 36.77 0.61 -3.28
CA LYS A 723 36.73 -0.87 -3.21
C LYS A 723 36.28 -1.52 -4.52
N GLU A 724 35.43 -0.86 -5.29
CA GLU A 724 34.84 -1.40 -6.52
C GLU A 724 35.74 -1.15 -7.73
N ILE A 725 36.45 -0.02 -7.76
CA ILE A 725 37.56 0.18 -8.71
C ILE A 725 38.64 -0.89 -8.47
N ILE A 726 39.08 -1.10 -7.23
CA ILE A 726 40.06 -2.15 -6.89
C ILE A 726 39.56 -3.56 -7.29
N ALA A 727 38.28 -3.85 -7.03
CA ALA A 727 37.65 -5.12 -7.40
C ALA A 727 37.69 -5.37 -8.91
N GLN A 728 37.35 -4.36 -9.71
CA GLN A 728 37.38 -4.43 -11.18
C GLN A 728 38.81 -4.48 -11.73
N SER A 729 39.75 -3.71 -11.16
CA SER A 729 41.17 -3.73 -11.55
C SER A 729 41.80 -5.11 -11.40
N TYR A 730 41.39 -5.88 -10.38
CA TYR A 730 41.91 -7.22 -10.08
C TYR A 730 41.03 -8.40 -10.53
N ASP A 731 39.86 -8.13 -11.12
CA ASP A 731 38.84 -9.12 -11.50
C ASP A 731 38.43 -10.06 -10.34
N VAL A 732 38.07 -9.46 -9.21
CA VAL A 732 37.66 -10.17 -7.97
C VAL A 732 36.43 -9.53 -7.33
N GLY A 733 35.74 -10.25 -6.45
CA GLY A 733 34.63 -9.69 -5.68
C GLY A 733 35.07 -8.60 -4.68
N LYS A 734 34.25 -7.56 -4.51
CA LYS A 734 34.52 -6.41 -3.62
C LYS A 734 34.63 -6.72 -2.12
N THR A 735 34.26 -7.93 -1.72
CA THR A 735 34.42 -8.47 -0.36
C THR A 735 35.68 -9.32 -0.18
N SER A 736 36.51 -9.48 -1.22
CA SER A 736 37.74 -10.29 -1.14
C SER A 736 38.81 -9.66 -0.25
N LYS A 737 39.60 -10.50 0.42
CA LYS A 737 40.69 -10.08 1.32
C LYS A 737 41.65 -9.10 0.65
N LYS A 738 42.03 -9.38 -0.61
CA LYS A 738 42.89 -8.51 -1.44
C LYS A 738 42.33 -7.10 -1.63
N VAL A 739 41.01 -6.95 -1.86
CA VAL A 739 40.37 -5.63 -2.00
C VAL A 739 40.43 -4.86 -0.67
N GLY A 740 40.19 -5.54 0.46
CA GLY A 740 40.29 -4.93 1.79
C GLY A 740 41.72 -4.50 2.15
N GLU A 741 42.71 -5.31 1.80
CA GLU A 741 44.13 -5.03 2.04
C GLU A 741 44.66 -3.86 1.20
N GLU A 742 44.38 -3.84 -0.10
CA GLU A 742 44.75 -2.72 -1.00
C GLU A 742 44.06 -1.42 -0.57
N TYR A 743 42.76 -1.48 -0.25
CA TYR A 743 41.98 -0.34 0.22
C TYR A 743 42.60 0.29 1.48
N LEU A 744 42.85 -0.53 2.52
CA LEU A 744 43.44 -0.05 3.77
C LEU A 744 44.91 0.40 3.60
N SER A 745 45.67 -0.25 2.72
CA SER A 745 47.05 0.13 2.38
C SER A 745 47.11 1.49 1.70
N SER A 746 46.22 1.75 0.73
CA SER A 746 46.21 2.99 -0.04
C SER A 746 45.65 4.15 0.78
N VAL A 747 44.48 3.98 1.42
CA VAL A 747 43.81 5.02 2.22
C VAL A 747 44.69 5.52 3.37
N LYS A 748 45.40 4.62 4.07
CA LYS A 748 46.28 5.02 5.19
C LYS A 748 47.52 5.82 4.78
N LYS A 749 47.88 5.85 3.49
CA LYS A 749 49.01 6.64 2.97
C LYS A 749 48.63 8.07 2.57
N VAL A 750 47.33 8.41 2.57
CA VAL A 750 46.81 9.65 1.99
C VAL A 750 46.10 10.52 3.03
N LYS A 751 46.60 11.74 3.23
CA LYS A 751 45.88 12.79 3.98
C LYS A 751 44.64 13.19 3.16
N GLY A 752 43.46 12.91 3.69
CA GLY A 752 42.18 13.09 2.97
C GLY A 752 41.51 11.79 2.50
N GLY A 753 42.06 10.62 2.83
CA GLY A 753 41.36 9.34 2.74
C GLY A 753 40.88 8.92 1.34
N GLU A 754 39.80 8.15 1.30
CA GLU A 754 39.20 7.67 0.04
C GLU A 754 38.83 8.81 -0.93
N PHE A 755 38.29 9.93 -0.45
CA PHE A 755 37.91 11.05 -1.33
C PHE A 755 39.11 11.67 -2.05
N SER A 756 40.23 11.92 -1.35
CA SER A 756 41.42 12.47 -2.02
C SER A 756 41.97 11.52 -3.09
N ILE A 757 41.92 10.21 -2.85
CA ILE A 757 42.27 9.17 -3.85
C ILE A 757 41.31 9.23 -5.05
N LEU A 758 40.00 9.27 -4.82
CA LEU A 758 39.01 9.24 -5.90
C LEU A 758 38.93 10.53 -6.71
N LEU A 759 39.20 11.70 -6.10
CA LEU A 759 38.87 13.00 -6.68
C LEU A 759 40.07 13.89 -7.03
N ASP A 760 41.13 13.87 -6.21
CA ASP A 760 42.08 14.99 -6.18
C ASP A 760 43.55 14.60 -6.45
N LEU A 761 43.99 13.37 -6.14
CA LEU A 761 45.37 12.95 -6.39
C LEU A 761 45.67 12.76 -7.88
N GLU A 762 46.80 13.30 -8.34
CA GLU A 762 47.30 13.11 -9.71
C GLU A 762 47.80 11.68 -9.95
N GLU A 763 47.85 11.26 -11.23
CA GLU A 763 48.24 9.89 -11.62
C GLU A 763 49.62 9.49 -11.06
N ARG A 764 50.58 10.43 -11.09
CA ARG A 764 51.93 10.26 -10.52
C ARG A 764 51.92 9.90 -9.02
N ASP A 765 50.92 10.35 -8.28
CA ASP A 765 50.79 10.11 -6.84
C ASP A 765 49.91 8.89 -6.54
N LEU A 766 48.89 8.62 -7.36
CA LEU A 766 48.15 7.36 -7.34
C LEU A 766 49.08 6.14 -7.53
N LEU A 767 50.03 6.25 -8.45
CA LEU A 767 51.05 5.22 -8.73
C LEU A 767 52.03 4.95 -7.56
N LYS A 768 52.08 5.81 -6.52
CA LYS A 768 52.89 5.59 -5.32
C LYS A 768 52.14 4.81 -4.22
N ILE A 769 50.82 4.79 -4.28
CA ILE A 769 49.96 4.28 -3.18
C ILE A 769 49.21 3.00 -3.53
N ALA A 770 48.86 2.81 -4.81
CA ALA A 770 48.08 1.69 -5.36
C ALA A 770 48.72 1.14 -6.66
N SER A 771 48.30 -0.04 -7.12
CA SER A 771 48.86 -0.62 -8.35
C SER A 771 48.52 0.19 -9.62
N PRO A 772 49.31 0.10 -10.72
CA PRO A 772 49.06 0.87 -11.95
C PRO A 772 47.67 0.70 -12.54
N ARG A 773 47.09 -0.52 -12.48
CA ARG A 773 45.73 -0.79 -12.97
C ARG A 773 44.64 -0.24 -12.05
N VAL A 774 44.94 0.03 -10.77
CA VAL A 774 44.03 0.76 -9.87
C VAL A 774 44.12 2.27 -10.13
N ALA A 775 45.33 2.81 -10.39
CA ALA A 775 45.52 4.19 -10.81
C ALA A 775 44.83 4.49 -12.16
N GLU A 776 45.05 3.65 -13.18
CA GLU A 776 44.31 3.66 -14.46
C GLU A 776 42.80 3.66 -14.22
N GLY A 777 42.33 2.79 -13.33
CA GLY A 777 40.91 2.64 -12.97
C GLY A 777 40.30 3.93 -12.41
N ILE A 778 41.02 4.64 -11.54
CA ILE A 778 40.60 5.93 -10.97
C ILE A 778 40.57 7.01 -12.05
N ILE A 779 41.64 7.15 -12.84
CA ILE A 779 41.74 8.20 -13.87
C ILE A 779 40.67 8.02 -14.95
N LYS A 780 40.42 6.78 -15.40
CA LYS A 780 39.34 6.46 -16.35
C LYS A 780 37.95 6.71 -15.75
N ALA A 781 37.73 6.38 -14.48
CA ALA A 781 36.47 6.70 -13.79
C ALA A 781 36.21 8.22 -13.72
N ARG A 782 37.22 9.03 -13.37
CA ARG A 782 37.11 10.51 -13.34
C ARG A 782 36.81 11.12 -14.72
N LYS A 783 37.36 10.54 -15.79
CA LYS A 783 37.12 10.97 -17.18
C LYS A 783 35.78 10.52 -17.77
N GLY A 784 35.03 9.65 -17.08
CA GLY A 784 33.83 9.02 -17.63
C GLY A 784 34.11 7.94 -18.67
N GLU A 785 35.33 7.38 -18.71
CA GLU A 785 35.71 6.22 -19.54
C GLU A 785 35.14 4.92 -18.94
N ILE A 786 33.80 4.84 -18.88
CA ILE A 786 33.03 3.82 -18.17
C ILE A 786 31.87 3.31 -19.01
N THR A 787 31.57 2.00 -18.94
CA THR A 787 30.28 1.49 -19.42
C THR A 787 29.26 1.59 -18.30
N LYS A 788 28.14 2.27 -18.56
CA LYS A 788 27.02 2.37 -17.63
C LYS A 788 25.91 1.39 -18.03
N LYS A 789 25.45 0.57 -17.09
CA LYS A 789 24.29 -0.32 -17.26
C LYS A 789 23.21 0.08 -16.25
N PRO A 790 22.12 0.75 -16.67
CA PRO A 790 21.20 1.40 -15.74
C PRO A 790 20.35 0.39 -14.95
N GLY A 791 20.27 0.63 -13.63
CA GLY A 791 19.49 -0.13 -12.66
C GLY A 791 18.00 0.21 -12.69
N TYR A 792 17.18 -0.78 -12.35
CA TYR A 792 15.74 -0.78 -12.60
C TYR A 792 15.01 -1.81 -11.72
N ASP A 793 13.77 -1.49 -11.33
CA ASP A 793 12.84 -2.39 -10.62
C ASP A 793 13.44 -3.15 -9.40
N GLY A 794 14.39 -2.51 -8.72
CA GLY A 794 15.03 -3.00 -7.49
C GLY A 794 16.34 -3.74 -7.71
N ILE A 795 16.79 -3.88 -8.95
CA ILE A 795 18.12 -4.36 -9.32
C ILE A 795 19.05 -3.15 -9.43
N TYR A 796 20.18 -3.14 -8.71
CA TYR A 796 21.24 -2.15 -8.91
C TYR A 796 21.72 -2.21 -10.37
N GLY A 797 22.15 -1.07 -10.90
CA GLY A 797 22.89 -1.03 -12.16
C GLY A 797 24.29 -1.60 -12.01
N GLU A 798 25.12 -1.37 -13.02
CA GLU A 798 26.51 -1.78 -13.03
C GLU A 798 27.34 -0.74 -13.77
N ILE A 799 28.31 -0.13 -13.08
CA ILE A 799 29.31 0.76 -13.68
C ILE A 799 30.63 0.00 -13.79
N LYS A 800 31.21 -0.06 -14.99
CA LYS A 800 32.50 -0.72 -15.24
C LYS A 800 33.48 0.22 -15.92
N VAL A 801 34.73 0.22 -15.46
CA VAL A 801 35.81 1.02 -16.05
C VAL A 801 36.37 0.34 -17.30
N LEU A 802 36.63 1.12 -18.36
CA LEU A 802 37.11 0.64 -19.66
C LEU A 802 38.63 0.40 -19.69
N PHE A 803 39.07 -0.67 -19.00
CA PHE A 803 40.46 -1.10 -18.99
C PHE A 803 40.97 -1.54 -20.37
N GLU A 804 42.16 -1.08 -20.75
CA GLU A 804 42.76 -1.44 -22.03
C GLU A 804 43.48 -2.79 -21.97
N LYS A 805 42.68 -3.84 -22.23
CA LYS A 805 43.00 -5.29 -22.25
C LYS A 805 42.91 -6.00 -20.89
N PRO A 806 42.57 -7.31 -20.88
CA PRO A 806 42.54 -8.13 -19.67
C PRO A 806 43.96 -8.47 -19.18
N PHE A 807 44.08 -8.76 -17.89
CA PHE A 807 45.34 -9.16 -17.26
C PHE A 807 45.69 -10.60 -17.67
N THR A 808 46.39 -10.77 -18.79
CA THR A 808 46.84 -12.10 -19.25
C THR A 808 47.80 -12.71 -18.24
N LYS A 809 47.27 -13.63 -17.43
CA LYS A 809 48.00 -14.40 -16.44
C LYS A 809 49.00 -15.34 -17.13
N LYS A 810 50.18 -14.82 -17.48
CA LYS A 810 51.31 -15.65 -17.92
C LYS A 810 51.67 -16.60 -16.78
N LEU A 811 51.30 -17.86 -16.95
CA LEU A 811 51.90 -18.99 -16.25
C LEU A 811 53.30 -19.19 -16.84
N PHE A 812 54.30 -18.99 -16.01
CA PHE A 812 55.66 -19.51 -16.08
C PHE A 812 56.08 -19.81 -14.64
#